data_AF-A0A7X0IKA9-F1
#
_entry.id   AF-A0A7X0IKA9-F1
#
_cell.length_a   1.000
_cell.length_b   1.000
_cell.length_c   1.000
_cell.angle_alpha   90.00
_cell.angle_beta   90.00
_cell.angle_gamma   90.00
#
_symmetry.space_group_name_H-M   'P 1'
#
loop_
_entity.id
_entity.type
_entity.pdbx_description
1 polymer ?
#
loop_
_entity_poly.entity_id
_entity_poly.type
_entity_poly.pdbx_seq_one_letter_code
_entity_poly.pdbx_strand_id
1 'polypeptide(L)'
;MRMRPHIEFADGQITALVFSRLQRTPSPLPGRMGDHTVAWQAIVDALRADLFGLDLAAAVEKLAARQEEAGAWMTEPQAGRLAMLYMLDDKLGRAHRLKRAKLLEDAAQRTADHLEAARRNLRNMASDEDVTAKLRAAIAHHLAYLNYLPFATVPAESAGGSKSSGEGHARRSIVEFESSGQRQLHVSVTDTTAQMETDDEPAPGEQGPSGAGNTTSGQSGHRDKGKDHLDEAEEDEPGEPLNTSVITAKGLRAALWGLFDFKAALRESGAQEALFPGGHTEITADYETLNTLFEKLKKVKRWEGENGGNSIKEGADKISKETYREVSRVAGLIREGVDTALEAALTPAAVRRRDKRAAERHVEIGKALAEVAALSTSVAEAENGAMPRAAVVLAHLLREHQRAVYTAYPRTVTESEFRGQDTTETLIERLNLMIGVHYSGFRPQDRTAMLSAVRLELAELAEPDVAEPNDWSTQAAGEMLVVTYDAAKGALTVHGRAPAPAGVGGMGSHITAWVEEVDAIKRVVARASEPAQALEMVKDLVSADLRSDVMRLHPYLPTDQIEADQHIHLFDAACDAFEATDVRSAVTAYLCFRNLLPFATVDVGDRAGHGERSGASDKKNFDAEALHHAAGLQQDMTDDEERRVEAADALEAAAKSLHPTPTAGVRWHVHQPLREAIVAATDELQKHAELLRRAGHRIETQPDTSPTDVDDLDEDEAEDEVERYEVPEVYKPIVTARIQEHQRVQALAKDTCREHREANG
;
A
#
# COMPACT_ATOMS: atom_id res chain seq x y z
N MET A 1 -8.59 22.90 -5.49
CA MET A 1 -7.82 21.76 -4.97
C MET A 1 -8.77 20.59 -4.67
N ARG A 2 -8.38 19.33 -4.91
CA ARG A 2 -9.25 18.15 -4.68
C ARG A 2 -9.19 17.61 -3.25
N MET A 3 -8.07 17.83 -2.57
CA MET A 3 -7.92 17.47 -1.15
C MET A 3 -8.67 18.46 -0.26
N ARG A 4 -9.42 17.89 0.68
CA ARG A 4 -10.35 18.51 1.61
C ARG A 4 -10.19 17.78 2.94
N PRO A 5 -9.17 18.12 3.73
CA PRO A 5 -9.04 17.57 5.07
C PRO A 5 -10.29 17.92 5.86
N HIS A 6 -10.72 17.00 6.71
CA HIS A 6 -11.74 17.23 7.69
C HIS A 6 -11.08 17.42 9.05
N ILE A 7 -11.62 18.33 9.85
CA ILE A 7 -11.13 18.61 11.20
C ILE A 7 -12.31 18.36 12.12
N GLU A 8 -12.11 17.48 13.09
CA GLU A 8 -13.04 17.28 14.20
C GLU A 8 -12.58 18.13 15.37
N PHE A 9 -13.54 18.81 15.98
CA PHE A 9 -13.30 19.77 17.03
C PHE A 9 -14.29 19.50 18.15
N ALA A 10 -13.78 19.16 19.33
CA ALA A 10 -14.57 18.89 20.52
C ALA A 10 -13.87 19.51 21.73
N ASP A 11 -14.66 19.98 22.69
CA ASP A 11 -14.16 20.58 23.93
C ASP A 11 -13.12 21.71 23.73
N GLY A 12 -13.24 22.44 22.63
CA GLY A 12 -12.34 23.54 22.31
C GLY A 12 -11.00 23.12 21.68
N GLN A 13 -10.83 21.84 21.33
CA GLN A 13 -9.60 21.29 20.78
C GLN A 13 -9.83 20.45 19.52
N ILE A 14 -8.81 20.37 18.68
CA ILE A 14 -8.79 19.45 17.52
C ILE A 14 -8.61 18.03 18.04
N THR A 15 -9.63 17.19 17.83
CA THR A 15 -9.62 15.79 18.23
C THR A 15 -9.29 14.86 17.07
N ALA A 16 -9.48 15.28 15.82
CA ALA A 16 -9.07 14.49 14.67
C ALA A 16 -8.79 15.36 13.44
N LEU A 17 -7.86 14.90 12.60
CA LEU A 17 -7.58 15.49 11.30
C LEU A 17 -7.62 14.39 10.24
N VAL A 18 -8.74 14.33 9.55
CA VAL A 18 -9.10 13.18 8.73
C VAL A 18 -8.89 13.48 7.25
N PHE A 19 -8.17 12.58 6.56
CA PHE A 19 -7.90 12.69 5.13
C PHE A 19 -8.58 11.58 4.35
N SER A 20 -9.29 11.95 3.29
CA SER A 20 -9.83 10.98 2.36
C SER A 20 -8.71 10.27 1.59
N ARG A 21 -8.72 8.93 1.60
CA ARG A 21 -7.80 8.10 0.78
C ARG A 21 -7.94 8.36 -0.73
N LEU A 22 -9.10 8.82 -1.20
CA LEU A 22 -9.34 9.14 -2.61
C LEU A 22 -8.82 10.53 -3.00
N GLN A 23 -8.54 11.37 -2.02
CA GLN A 23 -8.08 12.72 -2.25
C GLN A 23 -6.57 12.77 -2.16
N ARG A 24 -5.92 12.75 -3.32
CA ARG A 24 -4.49 12.98 -3.43
C ARG A 24 -4.20 14.45 -3.68
N THR A 25 -3.06 14.90 -3.20
CA THR A 25 -2.44 16.13 -3.71
C THR A 25 -2.27 16.01 -5.22
N PRO A 26 -2.46 17.10 -5.99
CA PRO A 26 -2.15 17.06 -7.42
C PRO A 26 -0.66 16.69 -7.61
N SER A 27 -0.36 15.86 -8.61
CA SER A 27 1.03 15.57 -8.96
C SER A 27 1.70 16.84 -9.51
N PRO A 28 2.94 17.19 -9.08
CA PRO A 28 3.72 18.23 -9.75
C PRO A 28 4.13 17.80 -11.17
N LEU A 29 4.14 16.49 -11.45
CA LEU A 29 4.59 15.90 -12.69
C LEU A 29 3.47 15.83 -13.74
N PRO A 30 3.81 15.90 -15.04
CA PRO A 30 2.83 15.71 -16.11
C PRO A 30 2.33 14.26 -16.13
N GLY A 31 1.01 14.08 -16.16
CA GLY A 31 0.38 12.78 -16.37
C GLY A 31 0.16 11.97 -15.08
N ARG A 32 1.19 11.24 -14.63
CA ARG A 32 1.07 10.23 -13.56
C ARG A 32 1.61 10.73 -12.22
N MET A 33 1.25 10.01 -11.15
CA MET A 33 1.86 10.23 -9.84
C MET A 33 3.30 9.72 -9.86
N GLY A 34 4.21 10.50 -9.29
CA GLY A 34 5.60 10.10 -9.10
C GLY A 34 5.79 9.17 -7.89
N ASP A 35 7.04 8.80 -7.65
CA ASP A 35 7.46 8.20 -6.38
C ASP A 35 7.59 9.31 -5.32
N HIS A 36 7.32 8.97 -4.06
CA HIS A 36 7.56 9.84 -2.92
C HIS A 36 8.81 9.36 -2.17
N THR A 37 9.81 10.23 -1.99
CA THR A 37 11.04 9.83 -1.27
C THR A 37 10.78 9.62 0.22
N VAL A 38 9.89 10.42 0.81
CA VAL A 38 9.32 10.20 2.13
C VAL A 38 7.87 9.81 1.92
N ALA A 39 7.44 8.71 2.54
CA ALA A 39 6.07 8.23 2.50
C ALA A 39 5.08 9.39 2.71
N TRP A 40 4.14 9.54 1.78
CA TRP A 40 3.17 10.64 1.85
C TRP A 40 2.36 10.58 3.14
N GLN A 41 2.03 9.37 3.61
CA GLN A 41 1.32 9.21 4.87
C GLN A 41 2.12 9.66 6.09
N ALA A 42 3.45 9.52 6.10
CA ALA A 42 4.27 10.02 7.20
C ALA A 42 4.20 11.55 7.32
N ILE A 43 4.16 12.26 6.19
CA ILE A 43 4.00 13.72 6.15
C ILE A 43 2.61 14.13 6.65
N VAL A 44 1.57 13.41 6.23
CA VAL A 44 0.19 13.63 6.68
C VAL A 44 0.05 13.37 8.17
N ASP A 45 0.61 12.28 8.66
CA ASP A 45 0.60 11.88 10.07
C ASP A 45 1.39 12.84 10.94
N ALA A 46 2.53 13.36 10.46
CA ALA A 46 3.25 14.42 11.16
C ALA A 46 2.38 15.67 11.35
N LEU A 47 1.55 16.02 10.35
CA LEU A 47 0.63 17.15 10.48
C LEU A 47 -0.56 16.85 11.40
N ARG A 48 -1.04 15.60 11.43
CA ARG A 48 -2.06 15.16 12.41
C ARG A 48 -1.52 15.33 13.82
N ALA A 49 -0.34 14.75 14.09
CA ALA A 49 0.31 14.79 15.39
C ALA A 49 0.53 16.23 15.88
N ASP A 50 0.96 17.12 15.00
CA ASP A 50 1.27 18.51 15.36
C ASP A 50 0.04 19.37 15.65
N LEU A 51 -1.12 19.05 15.08
CA LEU A 51 -2.35 19.81 15.27
C LEU A 51 -3.29 19.19 16.30
N PHE A 52 -3.08 17.93 16.67
CA PHE A 52 -3.89 17.23 17.65
C PHE A 52 -3.81 17.90 19.04
N GLY A 53 -4.96 18.03 19.70
CA GLY A 53 -5.08 18.65 21.03
C GLY A 53 -4.94 20.16 21.05
N LEU A 54 -4.65 20.82 19.92
CA LEU A 54 -4.58 22.27 19.83
C LEU A 54 -5.96 22.90 19.71
N ASP A 55 -6.15 24.07 20.30
CA ASP A 55 -7.28 24.93 19.94
C ASP A 55 -7.10 25.53 18.53
N LEU A 56 -8.17 26.11 17.96
CA LEU A 56 -8.12 26.65 16.59
C LEU A 56 -7.09 27.78 16.41
N ALA A 57 -6.83 28.59 17.44
CA ALA A 57 -5.86 29.67 17.34
C ALA A 57 -4.43 29.12 17.30
N ALA A 58 -4.11 28.21 18.23
CA ALA A 58 -2.83 27.52 18.28
C ALA A 58 -2.58 26.70 17.00
N ALA A 59 -3.59 26.01 16.48
CA ALA A 59 -3.48 25.23 15.24
C ALA A 59 -3.19 26.11 14.02
N VAL A 60 -3.81 27.30 13.93
CA VAL A 60 -3.54 28.29 12.87
C VAL A 60 -2.09 28.77 12.94
N GLU A 61 -1.60 29.13 14.12
CA GLU A 61 -0.21 29.58 14.28
C GLU A 61 0.81 28.46 14.05
N LYS A 62 0.52 27.24 14.51
CA LYS A 62 1.37 26.06 14.29
C LYS A 62 1.50 25.74 12.80
N LEU A 63 0.40 25.77 12.05
CA LEU A 63 0.43 25.57 10.60
C LEU A 63 1.15 26.71 9.88
N ALA A 64 1.01 27.95 10.35
CA ALA A 64 1.74 29.10 9.81
C ALA A 64 3.26 28.93 9.98
N ALA A 65 3.71 28.54 11.19
CA ALA A 65 5.11 28.27 11.47
C ALA A 65 5.67 27.13 10.58
N ARG A 66 4.90 26.04 10.40
CA ARG A 66 5.28 24.97 9.46
C ARG A 66 5.40 25.46 8.03
N GLN A 67 4.48 26.30 7.57
CA GLN A 67 4.53 26.85 6.21
C GLN A 67 5.71 27.81 6.04
N GLU A 68 6.03 28.61 7.04
CA GLU A 68 7.19 29.50 7.05
C GLU A 68 8.49 28.69 6.97
N GLU A 69 8.65 27.67 7.81
CA GLU A 69 9.80 26.79 7.79
C GLU A 69 9.94 26.05 6.45
N ALA A 70 8.85 25.46 5.95
CA ALA A 70 8.85 24.82 4.65
C ALA A 70 9.09 25.82 3.48
N GLY A 71 8.82 27.10 3.70
CA GLY A 71 8.97 28.21 2.77
C GLY A 71 10.34 28.91 2.81
N ALA A 72 11.10 28.76 3.89
CA ALA A 72 12.32 29.54 4.16
C ALA A 72 13.35 29.45 3.02
N TRP A 73 13.41 28.32 2.34
CA TRP A 73 14.34 28.15 1.22
C TRP A 73 14.00 28.97 -0.03
N MET A 74 12.74 29.39 -0.22
CA MET A 74 12.37 30.24 -1.36
C MET A 74 12.90 31.67 -1.19
N THR A 75 13.14 32.10 0.05
CA THR A 75 13.61 33.46 0.37
C THR A 75 15.13 33.57 0.49
N GLU A 76 15.84 32.45 0.57
CA GLU A 76 17.29 32.39 0.73
C GLU A 76 17.97 31.91 -0.57
N PRO A 77 18.63 32.81 -1.34
CA PRO A 77 19.23 32.46 -2.63
C PRO A 77 20.30 31.36 -2.58
N GLN A 78 20.86 31.10 -1.39
CA GLN A 78 21.85 30.04 -1.15
C GLN A 78 21.29 28.85 -0.37
N ALA A 79 19.99 28.78 -0.09
CA ALA A 79 19.43 27.63 0.60
C ALA A 79 19.58 26.37 -0.26
N GLY A 80 20.10 25.29 0.35
CA GLY A 80 20.30 23.99 -0.31
C GLY A 80 19.07 23.50 -1.06
N ARG A 81 17.85 23.80 -0.57
CA ARG A 81 16.59 23.42 -1.24
C ARG A 81 16.29 24.18 -2.55
N LEU A 82 16.70 25.44 -2.68
CA LEU A 82 16.57 26.17 -3.94
C LEU A 82 17.53 25.58 -4.97
N ALA A 83 18.77 25.31 -4.58
CA ALA A 83 19.74 24.61 -5.43
C ALA A 83 19.21 23.23 -5.87
N MET A 84 18.59 22.49 -4.94
CA MET A 84 17.91 21.22 -5.22
C MET A 84 16.80 21.31 -6.28
N LEU A 85 15.98 22.37 -6.28
CA LEU A 85 14.99 22.61 -7.34
C LEU A 85 15.66 22.72 -8.71
N TYR A 86 16.78 23.45 -8.80
CA TYR A 86 17.52 23.58 -10.05
C TYR A 86 18.17 22.26 -10.48
N MET A 87 18.65 21.45 -9.53
CA MET A 87 19.32 20.16 -9.82
C MET A 87 18.38 19.08 -10.38
N LEU A 88 17.13 19.00 -9.91
CA LEU A 88 16.16 17.98 -10.37
C LEU A 88 15.60 18.24 -11.76
N ASP A 89 15.17 19.48 -11.99
CA ASP A 89 14.42 19.82 -13.19
C ASP A 89 15.32 20.05 -14.41
N ASP A 90 16.61 19.72 -14.33
CA ASP A 90 17.46 19.62 -15.52
C ASP A 90 16.98 18.47 -16.43
N LYS A 91 16.60 17.32 -15.84
CA LYS A 91 16.07 16.17 -16.59
C LYS A 91 14.68 16.42 -17.20
N LEU A 92 13.83 17.18 -16.52
CA LEU A 92 12.47 17.53 -16.97
C LEU A 92 12.41 18.81 -17.81
N GLY A 93 13.53 19.53 -17.91
CA GLY A 93 13.67 20.75 -18.68
C GLY A 93 13.12 22.01 -18.00
N ARG A 94 13.58 23.16 -18.50
CA ARG A 94 13.25 24.50 -17.97
C ARG A 94 11.74 24.77 -17.85
N ALA A 95 10.94 24.29 -18.80
CA ALA A 95 9.49 24.52 -18.79
C ALA A 95 8.81 23.84 -17.59
N HIS A 96 9.24 22.63 -17.23
CA HIS A 96 8.73 21.92 -16.05
C HIS A 96 9.10 22.68 -14.76
N ARG A 97 10.35 23.13 -14.65
CA ARG A 97 10.83 23.93 -13.52
C ARG A 97 10.00 25.17 -13.26
N LEU A 98 9.74 25.95 -14.31
CA LEU A 98 8.93 27.15 -14.22
C LEU A 98 7.48 26.83 -13.83
N LYS A 99 6.95 25.68 -14.26
CA LYS A 99 5.62 25.22 -13.84
C LYS A 99 5.60 24.82 -12.37
N ARG A 100 6.59 24.05 -11.90
CA ARG A 100 6.71 23.61 -10.50
C ARG A 100 6.90 24.79 -9.55
N ALA A 101 7.76 25.75 -9.90
CA ALA A 101 7.94 26.99 -9.15
C ALA A 101 6.62 27.76 -9.01
N LYS A 102 5.85 27.93 -10.09
CA LYS A 102 4.52 28.57 -10.03
C LYS A 102 3.53 27.82 -9.13
N LEU A 103 3.57 26.48 -9.13
CA LEU A 103 2.73 25.66 -8.27
C LEU A 103 3.09 25.83 -6.79
N LEU A 104 4.39 25.92 -6.48
CA LEU A 104 4.88 26.21 -5.13
C LEU A 104 4.46 27.60 -4.66
N GLU A 105 4.67 28.62 -5.49
CA GLU A 105 4.24 30.00 -5.21
C GLU A 105 2.73 30.11 -4.98
N ASP A 106 1.91 29.51 -5.86
CA ASP A 106 0.43 29.51 -5.72
C ASP A 106 0.00 28.76 -4.46
N ALA A 107 0.59 27.60 -4.16
CA ALA A 107 0.25 26.84 -2.97
C ALA A 107 0.64 27.59 -1.68
N ALA A 108 1.84 28.16 -1.61
CA ALA A 108 2.31 28.95 -0.47
C ALA A 108 1.41 30.19 -0.24
N GLN A 109 1.10 30.94 -1.31
CA GLN A 109 0.24 32.11 -1.21
C GLN A 109 -1.17 31.74 -0.72
N ARG A 110 -1.77 30.68 -1.26
CA ARG A 110 -3.11 30.24 -0.82
C ARG A 110 -3.12 29.76 0.63
N THR A 111 -2.06 29.07 1.07
CA THR A 111 -1.92 28.72 2.48
C THR A 111 -1.91 29.98 3.35
N ALA A 112 -1.10 30.98 2.99
CA ALA A 112 -1.02 32.25 3.72
C ALA A 112 -2.37 33.00 3.74
N ASP A 113 -3.04 33.13 2.60
CA ASP A 113 -4.35 33.80 2.47
C ASP A 113 -5.41 33.14 3.37
N HIS A 114 -5.43 31.79 3.41
CA HIS A 114 -6.36 31.05 4.24
C HIS A 114 -6.05 31.14 5.73
N LEU A 115 -4.76 31.13 6.11
CA LEU A 115 -4.34 31.38 7.50
C LEU A 115 -4.70 32.79 7.95
N GLU A 116 -4.48 33.80 7.11
CA GLU A 116 -4.89 35.18 7.43
C GLU A 116 -6.41 35.31 7.55
N ALA A 117 -7.17 34.65 6.68
CA ALA A 117 -8.62 34.58 6.80
C ALA A 117 -9.06 33.89 8.10
N ALA A 118 -8.41 32.79 8.50
CA ALA A 118 -8.68 32.11 9.77
C ALA A 118 -8.40 33.03 10.98
N ARG A 119 -7.25 33.73 10.98
CA ARG A 119 -6.92 34.74 12.01
C ARG A 119 -7.95 35.87 12.08
N ARG A 120 -8.43 36.36 10.94
CA ARG A 120 -9.50 37.38 10.89
C ARG A 120 -10.80 36.85 11.49
N ASN A 121 -11.19 35.62 11.16
CA ASN A 121 -12.37 34.97 11.71
C ASN A 121 -12.26 34.82 13.24
N LEU A 122 -11.10 34.40 13.76
CA LEU A 122 -10.82 34.33 15.20
C LEU A 122 -10.95 35.70 15.88
N ARG A 123 -10.33 36.76 15.31
CA ARG A 123 -10.41 38.13 15.87
C ARG A 123 -11.83 38.70 15.85
N ASN A 124 -12.62 38.34 14.85
CA ASN A 124 -14.00 38.79 14.71
C ASN A 124 -15.00 37.91 15.48
N MET A 125 -14.52 36.91 16.23
CA MET A 125 -15.37 35.95 16.96
C MET A 125 -16.39 35.27 16.04
N ALA A 126 -15.96 34.92 14.83
CA ALA A 126 -16.77 34.10 13.91
C ALA A 126 -17.00 32.71 14.48
N SER A 127 -17.89 31.93 13.87
CA SER A 127 -18.14 30.56 14.30
C SER A 127 -16.89 29.68 14.15
N ASP A 128 -16.76 28.66 15.00
CA ASP A 128 -15.67 27.67 14.90
C ASP A 128 -15.67 26.98 13.53
N GLU A 129 -16.85 26.76 12.93
CA GLU A 129 -16.95 26.19 11.58
C GLU A 129 -16.35 27.11 10.51
N ASP A 130 -16.52 28.44 10.64
CA ASP A 130 -15.92 29.40 9.70
C ASP A 130 -14.39 29.43 9.81
N VAL A 131 -13.85 29.36 11.03
CA VAL A 131 -12.39 29.27 11.26
C VAL A 131 -11.87 27.94 10.73
N THR A 132 -12.54 26.84 11.09
CA THR A 132 -12.20 25.47 10.69
C THR A 132 -12.22 25.31 9.17
N ALA A 133 -13.20 25.89 8.47
CA ALA A 133 -13.26 25.87 7.01
C ALA A 133 -12.03 26.54 6.36
N LYS A 134 -11.51 27.64 6.95
CA LYS A 134 -10.27 28.27 6.47
C LYS A 134 -9.04 27.46 6.82
N LEU A 135 -8.98 26.89 8.03
CA LEU A 135 -7.88 26.02 8.44
C LEU A 135 -7.79 24.76 7.56
N ARG A 136 -8.93 24.09 7.26
CA ARG A 136 -8.99 22.95 6.31
C ARG A 136 -8.43 23.32 4.94
N ALA A 137 -8.76 24.52 4.43
CA ALA A 137 -8.23 25.00 3.15
C ALA A 137 -6.72 25.30 3.21
N ALA A 138 -6.24 25.89 4.30
CA ALA A 138 -4.81 26.12 4.53
C ALA A 138 -4.03 24.81 4.61
N ILE A 139 -4.51 23.81 5.37
CA ILE A 139 -3.90 22.48 5.46
C ILE A 139 -3.81 21.83 4.07
N ALA A 140 -4.89 21.90 3.30
CA ALA A 140 -4.89 21.36 1.94
C ALA A 140 -3.76 21.98 1.10
N HIS A 141 -3.67 23.31 1.07
CA HIS A 141 -2.66 24.01 0.28
C HIS A 141 -1.24 23.83 0.81
N HIS A 142 -1.03 23.74 2.13
CA HIS A 142 0.26 23.42 2.74
C HIS A 142 0.77 22.05 2.31
N LEU A 143 -0.09 21.03 2.34
CA LEU A 143 0.25 19.69 1.88
C LEU A 143 0.49 19.64 0.36
N ALA A 144 -0.25 20.42 -0.46
CA ALA A 144 0.12 20.58 -1.87
C ALA A 144 1.52 21.19 -2.02
N TYR A 145 1.84 22.21 -1.23
CA TYR A 145 3.14 22.86 -1.24
C TYR A 145 4.26 21.84 -0.92
N LEU A 146 4.10 21.04 0.14
CA LEU A 146 5.04 19.96 0.47
C LEU A 146 5.19 18.93 -0.66
N ASN A 147 4.08 18.52 -1.29
CA ASN A 147 4.10 17.60 -2.43
C ASN A 147 4.78 18.20 -3.67
N TYR A 148 4.77 19.52 -3.81
CA TYR A 148 5.45 20.22 -4.89
C TYR A 148 6.93 20.51 -4.59
N LEU A 149 7.41 20.32 -3.35
CA LEU A 149 8.82 20.51 -3.04
C LEU A 149 9.69 19.60 -3.91
N PRO A 150 10.88 20.06 -4.32
CA PRO A 150 11.87 19.19 -4.97
C PRO A 150 12.10 17.94 -4.14
N PHE A 151 12.24 16.80 -4.82
CA PHE A 151 12.44 15.47 -4.24
C PHE A 151 11.28 14.87 -3.44
N ALA A 152 10.33 15.65 -2.93
CA ALA A 152 9.15 15.10 -2.27
C ALA A 152 8.34 14.19 -3.20
N THR A 153 8.16 14.60 -4.46
CA THR A 153 7.65 13.75 -5.54
C THR A 153 8.60 13.81 -6.73
N VAL A 154 9.00 12.64 -7.21
CA VAL A 154 9.97 12.45 -8.30
C VAL A 154 9.42 11.52 -9.38
N PRO A 155 9.89 11.60 -10.64
CA PRO A 155 9.44 10.70 -11.69
C PRO A 155 9.58 9.24 -11.25
N ALA A 156 8.51 8.45 -11.43
CA ALA A 156 8.55 7.03 -11.13
C ALA A 156 9.53 6.31 -12.06
N GLU A 157 10.26 5.32 -11.54
CA GLU A 157 11.21 4.52 -12.34
C GLU A 157 10.51 3.77 -13.49
N SER A 158 9.32 3.26 -13.20
CA SER A 158 8.55 2.47 -14.16
C SER A 158 7.42 3.30 -14.75
N ALA A 159 7.07 3.00 -16.01
CA ALA A 159 5.89 3.56 -16.63
C ALA A 159 4.62 3.28 -15.80
N GLY A 160 4.57 2.15 -15.06
CA GLY A 160 3.43 1.76 -14.21
C GLY A 160 3.11 2.73 -13.06
N GLY A 161 4.00 3.67 -12.75
CA GLY A 161 3.88 4.52 -11.56
C GLY A 161 4.48 3.84 -10.33
N SER A 162 4.40 4.54 -9.19
CA SER A 162 4.90 4.03 -7.91
C SER A 162 4.11 2.79 -7.47
N LYS A 163 4.80 1.65 -7.29
CA LYS A 163 4.25 0.46 -6.65
C LYS A 163 4.50 0.60 -5.13
N SER A 164 3.57 1.21 -4.41
CA SER A 164 3.71 1.49 -2.97
C SER A 164 3.50 0.24 -2.09
N SER A 165 4.11 -0.91 -2.43
CA SER A 165 3.76 -2.21 -1.83
C SER A 165 4.16 -2.37 -0.35
N GLY A 166 4.97 -1.47 0.23
CA GLY A 166 5.40 -1.57 1.64
C GLY A 166 4.86 -0.48 2.59
N GLU A 167 4.55 0.72 2.09
CA GLU A 167 4.23 1.89 2.94
C GLU A 167 3.04 1.63 3.87
N GLY A 168 1.97 1.02 3.34
CA GLY A 168 0.75 0.77 4.10
C GLY A 168 0.94 -0.24 5.23
N HIS A 169 1.77 -1.27 5.01
CA HIS A 169 2.10 -2.27 6.03
C HIS A 169 2.98 -1.65 7.12
N ALA A 170 4.08 -0.99 6.72
CA ALA A 170 4.98 -0.29 7.64
C ALA A 170 4.23 0.71 8.52
N ARG A 171 3.40 1.57 7.92
CA ARG A 171 2.57 2.53 8.66
C ARG A 171 1.62 1.85 9.64
N ARG A 172 0.97 0.74 9.24
CA ARG A 172 0.01 0.04 10.09
C ARG A 172 0.69 -0.44 11.37
N SER A 173 1.83 -1.12 11.27
CA SER A 173 2.58 -1.62 12.43
C SER A 173 3.01 -0.48 13.36
N ILE A 174 3.43 0.66 12.81
CA ILE A 174 3.80 1.84 13.58
C ILE A 174 2.58 2.43 14.32
N VAL A 175 1.48 2.68 13.60
CA VAL A 175 0.26 3.28 14.18
C VAL A 175 -0.37 2.37 15.22
N GLU A 176 -0.39 1.06 14.99
CA GLU A 176 -0.84 0.07 15.97
C GLU A 176 -0.03 0.17 17.26
N PHE A 177 1.30 0.20 17.16
CA PHE A 177 2.17 0.39 18.31
C PHE A 177 1.91 1.72 19.03
N GLU A 178 1.88 2.83 18.29
CA GLU A 178 1.63 4.18 18.83
C GLU A 178 0.30 4.26 19.60
N SER A 179 -0.77 3.66 19.04
CA SER A 179 -2.12 3.68 19.60
C SER A 179 -2.31 2.75 20.81
N SER A 180 -1.46 1.73 20.98
CA SER A 180 -1.62 0.70 22.01
C SER A 180 -1.41 1.17 23.46
N GLY A 181 -1.11 2.45 23.67
CA GLY A 181 -1.17 3.09 24.98
C GLY A 181 -0.06 2.72 25.96
N GLN A 182 0.42 1.47 26.02
CA GLN A 182 1.43 1.02 26.99
C GLN A 182 1.89 -0.45 26.83
N ARG A 183 1.61 -1.13 25.70
CA ARG A 183 2.13 -2.50 25.51
C ARG A 183 3.66 -2.45 25.57
N GLN A 184 4.23 -3.04 26.63
CA GLN A 184 5.68 -3.18 26.75
C GLN A 184 6.16 -3.98 25.53
N LEU A 185 7.15 -3.45 24.82
CA LEU A 185 7.87 -4.22 23.82
C LEU A 185 8.38 -5.49 24.49
N HIS A 186 8.02 -6.64 23.93
CA HIS A 186 8.66 -7.89 24.30
C HIS A 186 10.06 -7.88 23.69
N VAL A 187 11.03 -7.36 24.45
CA VAL A 187 12.44 -7.44 24.08
C VAL A 187 12.89 -8.87 24.33
N SER A 188 12.84 -9.69 23.27
CA SER A 188 13.49 -10.99 23.28
C SER A 188 15.00 -10.77 23.44
N VAL A 189 15.57 -11.25 24.54
CA VAL A 189 17.00 -11.10 24.88
C VAL A 189 17.92 -11.78 23.85
N THR A 190 17.38 -12.62 22.94
CA THR A 190 18.16 -13.29 21.88
C THR A 190 18.45 -12.41 20.66
N ASP A 191 17.87 -11.21 20.52
CA ASP A 191 18.05 -10.34 19.34
C ASP A 191 19.39 -9.55 19.34
N THR A 192 20.28 -9.81 20.31
CA THR A 192 21.53 -9.03 20.50
C THR A 192 22.76 -9.63 19.80
N THR A 193 22.61 -10.68 18.99
CA THR A 193 23.71 -11.23 18.17
C THR A 193 23.39 -11.06 16.69
N ALA A 194 24.03 -10.07 16.09
CA ALA A 194 24.11 -9.91 14.65
C ALA A 194 24.88 -11.09 14.03
N GLN A 195 24.15 -12.10 13.59
CA GLN A 195 24.49 -12.89 12.41
C GLN A 195 23.36 -12.67 11.41
N MET A 196 23.58 -11.75 10.46
CA MET A 196 22.92 -11.88 9.16
C MET A 196 23.65 -13.03 8.48
N GLU A 197 23.02 -14.20 8.42
CA GLU A 197 23.38 -15.23 7.46
C GLU A 197 23.17 -14.64 6.07
N THR A 198 24.27 -14.24 5.45
CA THR A 198 24.39 -14.27 4.00
C THR A 198 24.72 -15.71 3.65
N ASP A 199 23.77 -16.46 3.12
CA ASP A 199 24.06 -17.67 2.36
C ASP A 199 24.80 -17.25 1.08
N ASP A 200 26.13 -17.13 1.19
CA ASP A 200 27.09 -17.24 0.08
C ASP A 200 28.53 -17.17 0.65
N GLU A 201 29.08 -18.31 1.05
CA GLU A 201 30.52 -18.51 1.10
C GLU A 201 31.02 -19.04 -0.26
N PRO A 202 31.98 -18.38 -0.92
CA PRO A 202 32.94 -19.07 -1.76
C PRO A 202 34.25 -19.25 -0.99
N ALA A 203 34.62 -20.51 -0.73
CA ALA A 203 35.91 -20.87 -0.17
C ALA A 203 37.08 -20.46 -1.09
N PRO A 204 38.24 -20.01 -0.54
CA PRO A 204 39.44 -19.80 -1.33
C PRO A 204 40.27 -21.09 -1.37
N GLY A 205 40.44 -21.67 -2.57
CA GLY A 205 41.32 -22.81 -2.81
C GLY A 205 42.49 -22.46 -3.71
N GLU A 206 43.66 -22.16 -3.14
CA GLU A 206 44.94 -22.09 -3.85
C GLU A 206 45.51 -23.50 -4.13
N GLN A 207 45.79 -23.74 -5.41
CA GLN A 207 46.92 -24.46 -6.04
C GLN A 207 47.41 -25.82 -5.48
N GLY A 208 47.35 -26.83 -6.36
CA GLY A 208 48.26 -27.99 -6.35
C GLY A 208 48.06 -28.92 -7.57
N PRO A 209 49.10 -29.34 -8.30
CA PRO A 209 48.97 -29.82 -9.69
C PRO A 209 49.02 -31.35 -9.88
N SER A 210 48.78 -31.76 -11.14
CA SER A 210 49.14 -33.03 -11.80
C SER A 210 48.04 -34.07 -11.98
N GLY A 211 48.00 -34.68 -13.18
CA GLY A 211 47.28 -35.93 -13.41
C GLY A 211 46.69 -36.07 -14.81
N ALA A 212 47.48 -36.55 -15.76
CA ALA A 212 47.04 -36.96 -17.09
C ALA A 212 46.11 -38.19 -17.06
N GLY A 213 45.17 -38.33 -18.01
CA GLY A 213 44.39 -39.56 -18.15
C GLY A 213 43.21 -39.56 -19.13
N ASN A 214 43.52 -39.62 -20.43
CA ASN A 214 42.89 -40.44 -21.48
C ASN A 214 41.37 -40.81 -21.49
N THR A 215 40.72 -40.40 -22.59
CA THR A 215 39.92 -41.21 -23.57
C THR A 215 38.52 -41.80 -23.28
N THR A 216 37.65 -41.51 -24.24
CA THR A 216 36.70 -42.35 -25.03
C THR A 216 35.19 -42.40 -24.74
N SER A 217 34.44 -42.12 -25.83
CA SER A 217 33.08 -42.57 -26.25
C SER A 217 31.89 -42.18 -25.36
N GLY A 218 30.74 -41.67 -25.84
CA GLY A 218 30.14 -41.65 -27.17
C GLY A 218 28.77 -42.33 -27.12
N GLN A 219 27.66 -41.57 -27.16
CA GLN A 219 26.27 -41.91 -27.54
C GLN A 219 25.35 -40.76 -27.06
N SER A 220 24.84 -39.87 -27.92
CA SER A 220 23.61 -39.98 -28.74
C SER A 220 22.33 -40.24 -27.95
N GLY A 221 21.44 -39.24 -27.85
CA GLY A 221 20.04 -39.44 -27.46
C GLY A 221 19.31 -38.16 -27.09
N HIS A 222 18.34 -37.77 -27.92
CA HIS A 222 17.20 -36.87 -27.67
C HIS A 222 17.38 -35.61 -26.79
N ARG A 223 17.44 -34.43 -27.46
CA ARG A 223 17.02 -33.16 -26.88
C ARG A 223 15.54 -32.92 -27.21
N ASP A 224 14.73 -33.09 -26.19
CA ASP A 224 13.37 -32.57 -26.13
C ASP A 224 13.40 -31.04 -26.06
N LYS A 225 12.37 -30.41 -26.62
CA LYS A 225 12.29 -28.95 -26.79
C LYS A 225 11.72 -28.31 -25.54
N GLY A 226 12.58 -27.88 -24.63
CA GLY A 226 12.23 -26.93 -23.57
C GLY A 226 11.87 -25.56 -24.17
N LYS A 227 10.57 -25.32 -24.30
CA LYS A 227 9.97 -24.03 -23.94
C LYS A 227 9.75 -24.06 -22.42
N ASP A 228 9.60 -22.88 -21.84
CA ASP A 228 9.21 -22.60 -20.44
C ASP A 228 10.39 -22.28 -19.52
N HIS A 229 10.66 -20.97 -19.44
CA HIS A 229 11.15 -20.26 -18.26
C HIS A 229 10.53 -18.87 -18.33
N LEU A 230 9.28 -18.78 -17.89
CA LEU A 230 8.61 -17.54 -17.51
C LEU A 230 8.32 -17.68 -16.02
N ASP A 231 8.86 -16.75 -15.24
CA ASP A 231 8.37 -16.30 -13.93
C ASP A 231 7.71 -17.37 -13.04
N GLU A 232 8.52 -18.24 -12.42
CA GLU A 232 8.14 -18.89 -11.17
C GLU A 232 8.14 -17.81 -10.09
N ALA A 233 6.96 -17.25 -9.81
CA ALA A 233 6.70 -16.64 -8.52
C ALA A 233 6.77 -17.77 -7.48
N GLU A 234 7.59 -17.59 -6.45
CA GLU A 234 7.56 -18.44 -5.26
C GLU A 234 6.11 -18.49 -4.76
N GLU A 235 5.50 -19.66 -4.86
CA GLU A 235 4.24 -19.96 -4.21
C GLU A 235 4.53 -20.04 -2.70
N ASP A 236 4.07 -19.02 -1.98
CA ASP A 236 4.05 -19.00 -0.52
C ASP A 236 3.22 -20.21 -0.04
N GLU A 237 3.87 -21.15 0.66
CA GLU A 237 3.17 -22.20 1.39
C GLU A 237 2.10 -21.58 2.32
N PRO A 238 0.94 -22.24 2.53
CA PRO A 238 -0.12 -21.71 3.38
C PRO A 238 0.39 -21.58 4.82
N GLY A 239 0.75 -20.35 5.19
CA GLY A 239 1.29 -20.02 6.49
C GLY A 239 0.35 -20.43 7.62
N GLU A 240 0.94 -20.99 8.69
CA GLU A 240 0.29 -21.23 9.97
C GLU A 240 -0.51 -19.98 10.44
N PRO A 241 -1.65 -20.15 11.12
CA PRO A 241 -2.48 -19.04 11.56
C PRO A 241 -1.66 -18.03 12.36
N LEU A 242 -1.75 -16.76 11.94
CA LEU A 242 -1.03 -15.59 12.47
C LEU A 242 -1.27 -15.43 13.97
N ASN A 243 -0.46 -16.11 14.77
CA ASN A 243 -0.36 -15.87 16.19
C ASN A 243 0.20 -14.46 16.40
N THR A 244 -0.58 -13.58 17.05
CA THR A 244 -0.30 -12.15 17.31
C THR A 244 1.17 -11.77 17.13
N SER A 245 1.54 -11.24 15.95
CA SER A 245 2.94 -11.01 15.60
C SER A 245 3.60 -10.14 16.67
N VAL A 246 4.58 -10.70 17.39
CA VAL A 246 5.32 -9.96 18.41
C VAL A 246 5.99 -8.77 17.74
N ILE A 247 5.49 -7.56 18.02
CA ILE A 247 6.10 -6.33 17.54
C ILE A 247 7.45 -6.17 18.26
N THR A 248 8.56 -6.26 17.53
CA THR A 248 9.90 -6.07 18.07
C THR A 248 10.43 -4.66 17.80
N ALA A 249 11.37 -4.18 18.61
CA ALA A 249 12.05 -2.90 18.38
C ALA A 249 12.71 -2.85 16.98
N LYS A 250 13.34 -3.96 16.56
CA LYS A 250 13.92 -4.12 15.23
C LYS A 250 12.87 -4.04 14.12
N GLY A 251 11.72 -4.68 14.30
CA GLY A 251 10.58 -4.62 13.37
C GLY A 251 10.02 -3.20 13.22
N LEU A 252 9.85 -2.48 14.33
CA LEU A 252 9.43 -1.08 14.33
C LEU A 252 10.46 -0.16 13.65
N ARG A 253 11.75 -0.35 13.93
CA ARG A 253 12.82 0.41 13.28
C ARG A 253 12.83 0.17 11.77
N ALA A 254 12.64 -1.08 11.34
CA ALA A 254 12.52 -1.44 9.92
C ALA A 254 11.27 -0.81 9.29
N ALA A 255 10.12 -0.81 9.99
CA ALA A 255 8.90 -0.17 9.54
C ALA A 255 9.09 1.35 9.36
N LEU A 256 9.74 2.04 10.31
CA LEU A 256 10.07 3.46 10.17
C LEU A 256 10.90 3.72 8.91
N TRP A 257 11.92 2.91 8.65
CA TRP A 257 12.69 2.99 7.40
C TRP A 257 11.89 2.61 6.15
N GLY A 258 10.86 1.77 6.28
CA GLY A 258 9.90 1.45 5.22
C GLY A 258 9.05 2.64 4.79
N LEU A 259 9.07 3.75 5.55
CA LEU A 259 8.47 5.03 5.18
C LEU A 259 9.44 5.96 4.41
N PHE A 260 10.61 5.45 3.98
CA PHE A 260 11.57 6.17 3.13
C PHE A 260 11.94 5.35 1.89
N ASP A 261 11.71 5.91 0.71
CA ASP A 261 12.07 5.27 -0.57
C ASP A 261 13.53 5.62 -0.93
N PHE A 262 14.45 4.79 -0.42
CA PHE A 262 15.87 4.90 -0.73
C PHE A 262 16.17 4.79 -2.22
N LYS A 263 15.41 3.99 -2.97
CA LYS A 263 15.63 3.79 -4.40
C LYS A 263 15.33 5.08 -5.17
N ALA A 264 14.19 5.71 -4.87
CA ALA A 264 13.85 7.02 -5.42
C ALA A 264 14.85 8.11 -4.99
N ALA A 265 15.23 8.13 -3.70
CA ALA A 265 16.19 9.11 -3.18
C ALA A 265 17.58 8.99 -3.84
N LEU A 266 18.12 7.78 -3.99
CA LEU A 266 19.42 7.53 -4.61
C LEU A 266 19.41 7.84 -6.12
N ARG A 267 18.35 7.42 -6.83
CA ARG A 267 18.19 7.68 -8.28
C ARG A 267 18.20 9.18 -8.58
N GLU A 268 17.48 9.96 -7.79
CA GLU A 268 17.22 11.36 -8.11
C GLU A 268 18.30 12.30 -7.57
N SER A 269 18.99 11.90 -6.50
CA SER A 269 20.14 12.63 -5.98
C SER A 269 21.33 12.65 -6.95
N GLY A 270 21.39 11.71 -7.89
CA GLY A 270 22.56 11.48 -8.74
C GLY A 270 23.64 10.64 -8.04
N ALA A 271 23.22 9.80 -7.08
CA ALA A 271 24.14 8.92 -6.36
C ALA A 271 24.86 7.95 -7.30
N GLN A 272 24.22 7.52 -8.39
CA GLN A 272 24.84 6.64 -9.37
C GLN A 272 26.07 7.29 -10.01
N GLU A 273 25.94 8.53 -10.48
CA GLU A 273 27.05 9.29 -11.08
C GLU A 273 28.13 9.63 -10.04
N ALA A 274 27.73 9.86 -8.78
CA ALA A 274 28.67 10.10 -7.67
C ALA A 274 29.47 8.84 -7.28
N LEU A 275 28.83 7.67 -7.29
CA LEU A 275 29.43 6.37 -6.99
C LEU A 275 30.28 5.83 -8.15
N PHE A 276 30.15 6.42 -9.35
CA PHE A 276 30.82 5.96 -10.55
C PHE A 276 31.50 7.08 -11.32
N PRO A 277 32.50 7.75 -10.71
CA PRO A 277 33.24 8.78 -11.39
C PRO A 277 34.01 8.18 -12.57
N GLY A 278 33.82 8.76 -13.76
CA GLY A 278 34.34 8.23 -15.02
C GLY A 278 33.40 7.28 -15.76
N GLY A 279 32.17 7.08 -15.28
CA GLY A 279 31.16 6.25 -15.93
C GLY A 279 30.89 6.61 -17.39
N HIS A 280 30.91 7.90 -17.75
CA HIS A 280 30.80 8.34 -19.14
C HIS A 280 31.93 7.78 -20.03
N THR A 281 33.13 7.60 -19.49
CA THR A 281 34.26 7.01 -20.23
C THR A 281 33.99 5.53 -20.51
N GLU A 282 33.44 4.81 -19.54
CA GLU A 282 33.04 3.41 -19.70
C GLU A 282 31.87 3.24 -20.67
N ILE A 283 30.80 4.04 -20.53
CA ILE A 283 29.68 4.05 -21.49
C ILE A 283 30.17 4.36 -22.90
N THR A 284 31.14 5.26 -23.05
CA THR A 284 31.73 5.57 -24.37
C THR A 284 32.47 4.37 -24.95
N ALA A 285 33.28 3.69 -24.13
CA ALA A 285 33.98 2.47 -24.56
C ALA A 285 33.01 1.32 -24.92
N ASP A 286 31.93 1.17 -24.13
CA ASP A 286 30.88 0.20 -24.41
C ASP A 286 30.11 0.56 -25.68
N TYR A 287 29.79 1.83 -25.88
CA TYR A 287 29.16 2.31 -27.12
C TYR A 287 30.03 2.00 -28.33
N GLU A 288 31.35 2.27 -28.29
CA GLU A 288 32.26 1.96 -29.37
C GLU A 288 32.33 0.45 -29.66
N THR A 289 32.31 -0.37 -28.60
CA THR A 289 32.29 -1.82 -28.71
C THR A 289 30.97 -2.32 -29.30
N LEU A 290 29.83 -1.89 -28.77
CA LEU A 290 28.48 -2.22 -29.27
C LEU A 290 28.30 -1.78 -30.73
N ASN A 291 28.78 -0.58 -31.10
CA ASN A 291 28.75 -0.11 -32.48
C ASN A 291 29.60 -0.99 -33.39
N THR A 292 30.79 -1.41 -32.94
CA THR A 292 31.63 -2.36 -33.67
C THR A 292 30.96 -3.72 -33.84
N LEU A 293 30.32 -4.24 -32.80
CA LEU A 293 29.54 -5.49 -32.84
C LEU A 293 28.34 -5.36 -33.80
N PHE A 294 27.66 -4.21 -33.82
CA PHE A 294 26.57 -3.94 -34.73
C PHE A 294 27.02 -3.85 -36.20
N GLU A 295 28.16 -3.22 -36.48
CA GLU A 295 28.75 -3.20 -37.82
C GLU A 295 29.20 -4.59 -38.29
N LYS A 296 29.62 -5.48 -37.38
CA LYS A 296 29.85 -6.89 -37.68
C LYS A 296 28.54 -7.63 -37.97
N LEU A 297 27.50 -7.42 -37.15
CA LEU A 297 26.18 -8.01 -37.33
C LEU A 297 25.60 -7.72 -38.73
N LYS A 298 25.72 -6.48 -39.23
CA LYS A 298 25.29 -6.10 -40.59
C LYS A 298 25.95 -6.95 -41.69
N LYS A 299 27.13 -7.52 -41.43
CA LYS A 299 27.94 -8.32 -42.39
C LYS A 299 27.71 -9.83 -42.26
N VAL A 300 27.03 -10.31 -41.22
CA VAL A 300 26.78 -11.75 -40.95
C VAL A 300 26.08 -12.45 -42.12
N LYS A 301 25.33 -11.72 -42.96
CA LYS A 301 24.68 -12.24 -44.16
C LYS A 301 25.61 -12.77 -45.26
N ARG A 302 26.93 -12.56 -45.20
CA ARG A 302 27.81 -12.86 -46.33
C ARG A 302 28.90 -13.90 -46.12
N TRP A 303 29.57 -14.05 -44.96
CA TRP A 303 30.87 -14.75 -45.00
C TRP A 303 31.37 -15.54 -43.77
N GLU A 304 30.72 -15.54 -42.59
CA GLU A 304 31.41 -16.02 -41.36
C GLU A 304 30.77 -17.21 -40.59
N GLY A 305 29.60 -17.70 -41.00
CA GLY A 305 28.96 -18.87 -40.35
C GLY A 305 28.65 -18.66 -38.85
N GLU A 306 28.40 -19.76 -38.13
CA GLU A 306 28.07 -19.75 -36.69
C GLU A 306 29.16 -19.09 -35.82
N ASN A 307 30.44 -19.23 -36.21
CA ASN A 307 31.58 -18.71 -35.45
C ASN A 307 31.58 -17.17 -35.34
N GLY A 308 31.22 -16.47 -36.43
CA GLY A 308 31.09 -15.01 -36.41
C GLY A 308 29.95 -14.54 -35.49
N GLY A 309 28.83 -15.27 -35.48
CA GLY A 309 27.70 -14.99 -34.60
C GLY A 309 28.04 -15.17 -33.13
N ASN A 310 28.70 -16.27 -32.77
CA ASN A 310 29.10 -16.56 -31.39
C ASN A 310 30.06 -15.50 -30.83
N SER A 311 31.04 -15.05 -31.62
CA SER A 311 31.94 -13.98 -31.21
C SER A 311 31.21 -12.64 -30.95
N ILE A 312 30.15 -12.34 -31.71
CA ILE A 312 29.34 -11.14 -31.48
C ILE A 312 28.56 -11.26 -30.17
N LYS A 313 27.96 -12.43 -29.91
CA LYS A 313 27.23 -12.70 -28.66
C LYS A 313 28.14 -12.62 -27.44
N GLU A 314 29.29 -13.29 -27.46
CA GLU A 314 30.28 -13.22 -26.39
C GLU A 314 30.74 -11.78 -26.10
N GLY A 315 30.88 -10.96 -27.16
CA GLY A 315 31.18 -9.53 -27.02
C GLY A 315 30.07 -8.75 -26.33
N ALA A 316 28.81 -9.02 -26.69
CA ALA A 316 27.65 -8.41 -26.05
C ALA A 316 27.47 -8.87 -24.60
N ASP A 317 27.74 -10.15 -24.30
CA ASP A 317 27.65 -10.73 -22.96
C ASP A 317 28.65 -10.11 -21.98
N LYS A 318 29.83 -9.71 -22.46
CA LYS A 318 30.83 -8.99 -21.64
C LYS A 318 30.38 -7.60 -21.21
N ILE A 319 29.55 -6.94 -22.03
CA ILE A 319 29.01 -5.60 -21.76
C ILE A 319 27.72 -5.69 -20.91
N SER A 320 27.01 -6.81 -20.96
CA SER A 320 25.71 -7.02 -20.32
C SER A 320 25.73 -6.94 -18.77
N LYS A 321 26.87 -6.65 -18.13
CA LYS A 321 27.02 -6.61 -16.68
C LYS A 321 26.81 -5.19 -16.12
N GLU A 322 25.53 -4.92 -15.88
CA GLU A 322 24.97 -4.27 -14.68
C GLU A 322 25.06 -2.75 -14.42
N THR A 323 25.86 -1.92 -15.10
CA THR A 323 25.92 -0.50 -14.67
C THR A 323 24.84 0.41 -15.28
N TYR A 324 24.46 0.22 -16.55
CA TYR A 324 23.45 1.07 -17.23
C TYR A 324 22.46 0.24 -18.03
N ARG A 325 21.16 0.42 -17.75
CA ARG A 325 20.07 -0.36 -18.36
C ARG A 325 20.03 -0.23 -19.88
N GLU A 326 20.26 0.97 -20.40
CA GLU A 326 20.25 1.25 -21.83
C GLU A 326 21.37 0.50 -22.56
N VAL A 327 22.57 0.45 -21.97
CA VAL A 327 23.72 -0.30 -22.50
C VAL A 327 23.41 -1.79 -22.56
N SER A 328 22.91 -2.36 -21.46
CA SER A 328 22.47 -3.76 -21.40
C SER A 328 21.34 -4.07 -22.39
N ARG A 329 20.41 -3.13 -22.60
CA ARG A 329 19.34 -3.27 -23.59
C ARG A 329 19.91 -3.38 -25.00
N VAL A 330 20.86 -2.53 -25.39
CA VAL A 330 21.48 -2.62 -26.72
C VAL A 330 22.24 -3.93 -26.90
N ALA A 331 22.98 -4.36 -25.89
CA ALA A 331 23.65 -5.66 -25.91
C ALA A 331 22.66 -6.81 -26.14
N GLY A 332 21.53 -6.82 -25.42
CA GLY A 332 20.42 -7.76 -25.64
C GLY A 332 19.85 -7.71 -27.06
N LEU A 333 19.59 -6.50 -27.58
CA LEU A 333 19.06 -6.33 -28.94
C LEU A 333 20.03 -6.88 -30.00
N ILE A 334 21.34 -6.71 -29.80
CA ILE A 334 22.39 -7.25 -30.68
C ILE A 334 22.40 -8.78 -30.63
N ARG A 335 22.30 -9.40 -29.44
CA ARG A 335 22.22 -10.88 -29.30
C ARG A 335 21.05 -11.45 -30.09
N GLU A 336 19.85 -10.91 -29.86
CA GLU A 336 18.64 -11.32 -30.58
C GLU A 336 18.75 -11.06 -32.10
N GLY A 337 19.45 -9.99 -32.48
CA GLY A 337 19.77 -9.69 -33.87
C GLY A 337 20.67 -10.75 -34.52
N VAL A 338 21.68 -11.25 -33.80
CA VAL A 338 22.52 -12.37 -34.23
C VAL A 338 21.68 -13.63 -34.41
N ASP A 339 20.82 -13.97 -33.46
CA ASP A 339 19.92 -15.13 -33.55
C ASP A 339 19.02 -15.06 -34.78
N THR A 340 18.38 -13.90 -34.99
CA THR A 340 17.54 -13.64 -36.15
C THR A 340 18.32 -13.80 -37.47
N ALA A 341 19.58 -13.36 -37.50
CA ALA A 341 20.44 -13.46 -38.68
C ALA A 341 20.90 -14.90 -38.96
N LEU A 342 21.25 -15.67 -37.92
CA LEU A 342 21.65 -17.08 -38.04
C LEU A 342 20.47 -17.96 -38.48
N GLU A 343 19.29 -17.77 -37.88
CA GLU A 343 18.06 -18.46 -38.32
C GLU A 343 17.72 -18.17 -39.78
N ALA A 344 17.95 -16.92 -40.24
CA ALA A 344 17.72 -16.53 -41.61
C ALA A 344 18.64 -17.27 -42.60
N ALA A 345 19.88 -17.60 -42.19
CA ALA A 345 20.84 -18.32 -43.01
C ALA A 345 20.48 -19.81 -43.22
N LEU A 346 19.75 -20.42 -42.28
CA LEU A 346 19.48 -21.87 -42.29
C LEU A 346 18.25 -22.31 -43.11
N THR A 347 17.37 -21.40 -43.58
CA THR A 347 16.11 -21.79 -44.25
C THR A 347 15.77 -20.94 -45.50
N PRO A 348 15.91 -21.49 -46.72
CA PRO A 348 15.72 -20.74 -47.98
C PRO A 348 14.29 -20.23 -48.29
N ALA A 349 13.25 -20.82 -47.70
CA ALA A 349 11.85 -20.56 -48.11
C ALA A 349 11.23 -19.27 -47.52
N ALA A 350 11.89 -18.58 -46.58
CA ALA A 350 11.33 -17.44 -45.84
C ALA A 350 12.11 -16.12 -45.99
N VAL A 351 13.05 -16.06 -46.94
CA VAL A 351 14.06 -14.98 -47.07
C VAL A 351 13.46 -13.57 -47.04
N ARG A 352 12.38 -13.30 -47.77
CA ARG A 352 11.78 -11.94 -47.83
C ARG A 352 11.20 -11.45 -46.50
N ARG A 353 10.52 -12.32 -45.74
CA ARG A 353 9.94 -11.94 -44.43
C ARG A 353 11.03 -11.74 -43.38
N ARG A 354 12.08 -12.55 -43.45
CA ARG A 354 13.23 -12.47 -42.53
C ARG A 354 14.14 -11.28 -42.84
N ASP A 355 14.36 -10.95 -44.11
CA ASP A 355 15.09 -9.76 -44.52
C ASP A 355 14.43 -8.49 -44.00
N LYS A 356 13.09 -8.45 -44.01
CA LYS A 356 12.31 -7.37 -43.41
C LYS A 356 12.52 -7.29 -41.90
N ARG A 357 12.38 -8.41 -41.16
CA ARG A 357 12.59 -8.45 -39.70
C ARG A 357 14.02 -8.05 -39.31
N ALA A 358 15.03 -8.55 -40.03
CA ALA A 358 16.43 -8.17 -39.79
C ALA A 358 16.66 -6.66 -40.04
N ALA A 359 16.04 -6.10 -41.08
CA ALA A 359 16.12 -4.65 -41.35
C ALA A 359 15.42 -3.82 -40.26
N GLU A 360 14.22 -4.23 -39.82
CA GLU A 360 13.51 -3.61 -38.69
C GLU A 360 14.36 -3.65 -37.42
N ARG A 361 15.00 -4.79 -37.14
CA ARG A 361 15.87 -4.96 -35.98
C ARG A 361 17.14 -4.10 -36.06
N HIS A 362 17.74 -3.96 -37.24
CA HIS A 362 18.87 -3.05 -37.43
C HIS A 362 18.47 -1.59 -37.16
N VAL A 363 17.27 -1.17 -37.58
CA VAL A 363 16.77 0.18 -37.28
C VAL A 363 16.57 0.36 -35.77
N GLU A 364 16.04 -0.65 -35.09
CA GLU A 364 15.86 -0.65 -33.63
C GLU A 364 17.20 -0.55 -32.87
N ILE A 365 18.18 -1.40 -33.22
CA ILE A 365 19.53 -1.36 -32.62
C ILE A 365 20.20 -0.01 -32.89
N GLY A 366 20.09 0.52 -34.12
CA GLY A 366 20.67 1.82 -34.47
C GLY A 366 20.09 2.98 -33.66
N LYS A 367 18.77 2.98 -33.41
CA LYS A 367 18.12 3.96 -32.52
C LYS A 367 18.61 3.81 -31.08
N ALA A 368 18.69 2.57 -30.60
CA ALA A 368 19.16 2.28 -29.25
C ALA A 368 20.62 2.70 -29.03
N LEU A 369 21.50 2.50 -30.03
CA LEU A 369 22.87 3.01 -30.00
C LEU A 369 22.94 4.54 -29.93
N ALA A 370 22.08 5.24 -30.69
CA ALA A 370 22.00 6.69 -30.61
C ALA A 370 21.56 7.18 -29.22
N GLU A 371 20.68 6.45 -28.55
CA GLU A 371 20.31 6.71 -27.15
C GLU A 371 21.49 6.50 -26.19
N VAL A 372 22.30 5.45 -26.36
CA VAL A 372 23.51 5.23 -25.55
C VAL A 372 24.54 6.34 -25.78
N ALA A 373 24.73 6.81 -27.01
CA ALA A 373 25.62 7.94 -27.30
C ALA A 373 25.15 9.24 -26.61
N ALA A 374 23.83 9.50 -26.64
CA ALA A 374 23.23 10.62 -25.92
C ALA A 374 23.38 10.46 -24.40
N LEU A 375 23.21 9.24 -23.88
CA LEU A 375 23.40 8.91 -22.47
C LEU A 375 24.84 9.20 -22.02
N SER A 376 25.86 8.79 -22.77
CA SER A 376 27.26 9.09 -22.45
C SER A 376 27.49 10.60 -22.27
N THR A 377 26.96 11.41 -23.18
CA THR A 377 27.07 12.89 -23.09
C THR A 377 26.36 13.41 -21.84
N SER A 378 25.13 12.92 -21.57
CA SER A 378 24.36 13.31 -20.39
C SER A 378 25.04 12.91 -19.09
N VAL A 379 25.69 11.74 -19.03
CA VAL A 379 26.41 11.26 -17.84
C VAL A 379 27.67 12.08 -17.63
N ALA A 380 28.40 12.43 -18.70
CA ALA A 380 29.58 13.30 -18.61
C ALA A 380 29.23 14.68 -18.03
N GLU A 381 28.10 15.25 -18.44
CA GLU A 381 27.59 16.52 -17.88
C GLU A 381 27.13 16.36 -16.43
N ALA A 382 26.46 15.24 -16.09
CA ALA A 382 25.95 14.97 -14.75
C ALA A 382 27.04 14.65 -13.73
N GLU A 383 28.13 13.98 -14.14
CA GLU A 383 29.28 13.65 -13.28
C GLU A 383 29.94 14.91 -12.70
N ASN A 384 29.92 16.01 -13.44
CA ASN A 384 30.49 17.26 -12.97
C ASN A 384 29.66 17.84 -11.81
N GLY A 385 30.14 17.63 -10.58
CA GLY A 385 29.44 18.02 -9.37
C GLY A 385 28.42 17.00 -8.87
N ALA A 386 28.39 15.78 -9.41
CA ALA A 386 27.51 14.70 -8.93
C ALA A 386 27.69 14.43 -7.44
N MET A 387 28.93 14.37 -6.97
CA MET A 387 29.25 14.06 -5.56
C MET A 387 28.69 15.11 -4.57
N PRO A 388 29.01 16.42 -4.69
CA PRO A 388 28.38 17.45 -3.85
C PRO A 388 26.85 17.46 -3.95
N ARG A 389 26.30 17.30 -5.16
CA ARG A 389 24.86 17.26 -5.40
C ARG A 389 24.20 16.09 -4.64
N ALA A 390 24.72 14.88 -4.82
CA ALA A 390 24.18 13.68 -4.20
C ALA A 390 24.24 13.80 -2.67
N ALA A 391 25.36 14.32 -2.15
CA ALA A 391 25.54 14.55 -0.72
C ALA A 391 24.47 15.50 -0.14
N VAL A 392 24.31 16.69 -0.73
CA VAL A 392 23.33 17.70 -0.28
C VAL A 392 21.91 17.13 -0.33
N VAL A 393 21.53 16.50 -1.45
CA VAL A 393 20.18 15.97 -1.64
C VAL A 393 19.86 14.86 -0.64
N LEU A 394 20.74 13.87 -0.50
CA LEU A 394 20.53 12.75 0.41
C LEU A 394 20.49 13.22 1.87
N ALA A 395 21.37 14.14 2.26
CA ALA A 395 21.36 14.70 3.62
C ALA A 395 20.02 15.39 3.94
N HIS A 396 19.53 16.24 3.05
CA HIS A 396 18.23 16.89 3.24
C HIS A 396 17.06 15.89 3.26
N LEU A 397 17.04 14.91 2.36
CA LEU A 397 15.97 13.91 2.31
C LEU A 397 15.92 13.05 3.59
N LEU A 398 17.09 12.64 4.10
CA LEU A 398 17.18 11.89 5.35
C LEU A 398 16.72 12.74 6.54
N ARG A 399 17.06 14.04 6.59
CA ARG A 399 16.58 14.96 7.63
C ARG A 399 15.08 15.22 7.55
N GLU A 400 14.52 15.34 6.35
CA GLU A 400 13.07 15.48 6.18
C GLU A 400 12.33 14.21 6.60
N HIS A 401 12.88 13.03 6.30
CA HIS A 401 12.34 11.77 6.78
C HIS A 401 12.32 11.73 8.31
N GLN A 402 13.46 12.01 8.96
CA GLN A 402 13.55 12.08 10.42
C GLN A 402 12.53 13.04 11.01
N ARG A 403 12.45 14.27 10.50
CA ARG A 403 11.48 15.27 10.93
C ARG A 403 10.05 14.75 10.85
N ALA A 404 9.67 14.10 9.75
CA ALA A 404 8.35 13.53 9.58
C ALA A 404 8.08 12.44 10.63
N VAL A 405 8.97 11.46 10.77
CA VAL A 405 8.74 10.33 11.70
C VAL A 405 8.90 10.72 13.18
N TYR A 406 9.76 11.68 13.51
CA TYR A 406 9.95 12.19 14.88
C TYR A 406 8.76 12.98 15.37
N THR A 407 8.07 13.67 14.44
CA THR A 407 6.82 14.34 14.77
C THR A 407 5.67 13.33 14.85
N ALA A 408 5.54 12.46 13.86
CA ALA A 408 4.39 11.57 13.74
C ALA A 408 4.41 10.44 14.77
N TYR A 409 5.57 9.83 15.01
CA TYR A 409 5.70 8.56 15.73
C TYR A 409 6.76 8.63 16.84
N PRO A 410 6.64 9.58 17.78
CA PRO A 410 7.67 9.80 18.79
C PRO A 410 7.89 8.62 19.72
N ARG A 411 6.86 7.80 20.01
CA ARG A 411 7.01 6.61 20.85
C ARG A 411 7.75 5.54 20.09
N THR A 412 7.34 5.22 18.86
CA THR A 412 8.01 4.25 18.01
C THR A 412 9.48 4.65 17.80
N VAL A 413 9.77 5.93 17.55
CA VAL A 413 11.15 6.41 17.39
C VAL A 413 11.99 6.17 18.65
N THR A 414 11.43 6.45 19.83
CA THR A 414 12.12 6.27 21.12
C THR A 414 12.34 4.78 21.43
N GLU A 415 11.28 3.99 21.36
CA GLU A 415 11.23 2.59 21.78
C GLU A 415 11.94 1.64 20.80
N SER A 416 12.04 2.00 19.52
CA SER A 416 12.82 1.26 18.52
C SER A 416 14.30 1.68 18.44
N GLU A 417 14.72 2.62 19.29
CA GLU A 417 16.04 3.25 19.25
C GLU A 417 16.40 3.78 17.85
N PHE A 418 15.42 4.31 17.11
CA PHE A 418 15.59 4.70 15.71
C PHE A 418 16.70 5.75 15.53
N ARG A 419 16.90 6.62 16.52
CA ARG A 419 17.96 7.64 16.57
C ARG A 419 19.37 7.05 16.73
N GLY A 420 19.49 5.86 17.30
CA GLY A 420 20.76 5.36 17.82
C GLY A 420 21.41 6.31 18.84
N GLN A 421 22.69 6.06 19.15
CA GLN A 421 23.48 6.95 20.02
C GLN A 421 23.97 8.20 19.30
N ASP A 422 24.37 8.03 18.03
CA ASP A 422 24.69 9.12 17.11
C ASP A 422 23.73 9.03 15.93
N THR A 423 22.87 10.04 15.82
CA THR A 423 21.84 10.11 14.79
C THR A 423 22.45 10.26 13.40
N THR A 424 23.58 10.96 13.25
CA THR A 424 24.26 11.08 11.96
C THR A 424 24.86 9.75 11.53
N GLU A 425 25.54 9.04 12.42
CA GLU A 425 26.10 7.72 12.08
C GLU A 425 25.01 6.70 11.78
N THR A 426 23.87 6.73 12.50
CA THR A 426 22.72 5.87 12.21
C THR A 426 22.18 6.09 10.79
N LEU A 427 22.08 7.35 10.36
CA LEU A 427 21.68 7.70 8.98
C LEU A 427 22.70 7.16 7.97
N ILE A 428 24.00 7.34 8.23
CA ILE A 428 25.09 6.92 7.35
C ILE A 428 25.16 5.39 7.24
N GLU A 429 25.02 4.65 8.33
CA GLU A 429 24.97 3.19 8.34
C GLU A 429 23.79 2.67 7.52
N ARG A 430 22.60 3.27 7.69
CA ARG A 430 21.44 2.88 6.89
C ARG A 430 21.64 3.20 5.41
N LEU A 431 22.10 4.40 5.09
CA LEU A 431 22.40 4.79 3.71
C LEU A 431 23.45 3.86 3.09
N ASN A 432 24.49 3.52 3.84
CA ASN A 432 25.53 2.58 3.45
C ASN A 432 24.93 1.23 3.07
N LEU A 433 24.08 0.65 3.92
CA LEU A 433 23.37 -0.60 3.64
C LEU A 433 22.57 -0.50 2.34
N MET A 434 21.79 0.57 2.16
CA MET A 434 20.91 0.73 1.00
C MET A 434 21.68 0.99 -0.31
N ILE A 435 22.85 1.64 -0.25
CA ILE A 435 23.78 1.70 -1.38
C ILE A 435 24.27 0.29 -1.72
N GLY A 436 24.62 -0.53 -0.73
CA GLY A 436 25.03 -1.92 -0.96
C GLY A 436 23.95 -2.74 -1.66
N VAL A 437 22.68 -2.54 -1.30
CA VAL A 437 21.53 -3.23 -1.90
C VAL A 437 21.26 -2.78 -3.34
N HIS A 438 21.28 -1.47 -3.60
CA HIS A 438 20.90 -0.92 -4.92
C HIS A 438 22.05 -0.71 -5.89
N TYR A 439 23.29 -0.73 -5.39
CA TYR A 439 24.52 -0.41 -6.11
C TYR A 439 25.66 -1.36 -5.65
N SER A 440 25.44 -2.67 -5.76
CA SER A 440 26.36 -3.72 -5.27
C SER A 440 27.67 -3.86 -6.06
N GLY A 441 27.78 -3.27 -7.26
CA GLY A 441 28.97 -3.38 -8.14
C GLY A 441 29.99 -2.23 -8.06
N PHE A 442 29.78 -1.22 -7.22
CA PHE A 442 30.61 0.00 -7.22
C PHE A 442 31.83 -0.11 -6.30
N ARG A 443 32.87 0.66 -6.61
CA ARG A 443 34.15 0.60 -5.88
C ARG A 443 33.95 1.05 -4.41
N PRO A 444 34.45 0.29 -3.42
CA PRO A 444 34.30 0.65 -2.00
C PRO A 444 34.79 2.06 -1.63
N GLN A 445 35.82 2.55 -2.33
CA GLN A 445 36.39 3.89 -2.13
C GLN A 445 35.42 5.02 -2.53
N ASP A 446 34.65 4.86 -3.62
CA ASP A 446 33.70 5.87 -4.08
C ASP A 446 32.49 5.92 -3.14
N ARG A 447 32.04 4.75 -2.69
CA ARG A 447 31.03 4.61 -1.63
C ARG A 447 31.46 5.30 -0.34
N THR A 448 32.70 5.08 0.11
CA THR A 448 33.25 5.74 1.30
C THR A 448 33.31 7.26 1.14
N ALA A 449 33.74 7.73 -0.04
CA ALA A 449 33.79 9.16 -0.35
C ALA A 449 32.40 9.81 -0.32
N MET A 450 31.39 9.15 -0.91
CA MET A 450 30.01 9.65 -0.91
C MET A 450 29.41 9.70 0.49
N LEU A 451 29.57 8.64 1.30
CA LEU A 451 29.10 8.64 2.68
C LEU A 451 29.77 9.72 3.52
N SER A 452 31.06 9.97 3.29
CA SER A 452 31.79 11.06 3.96
C SER A 452 31.27 12.43 3.56
N ALA A 453 30.94 12.63 2.29
CA ALA A 453 30.34 13.89 1.81
C ALA A 453 28.93 14.10 2.39
N VAL A 454 28.08 13.06 2.41
CA VAL A 454 26.75 13.12 3.04
C VAL A 454 26.86 13.43 4.54
N ARG A 455 27.85 12.84 5.23
CA ARG A 455 28.09 13.10 6.66
C ARG A 455 28.40 14.57 6.93
N LEU A 456 29.21 15.21 6.08
CA LEU A 456 29.53 16.63 6.20
C LEU A 456 28.28 17.49 6.02
N GLU A 457 27.46 17.21 5.01
CA GLU A 457 26.20 17.93 4.80
C GLU A 457 25.21 17.72 5.96
N LEU A 458 25.12 16.50 6.50
CA LEU A 458 24.26 16.21 7.66
C LEU A 458 24.67 16.98 8.93
N ALA A 459 25.96 17.31 9.09
CA ALA A 459 26.48 18.06 10.22
C ALA A 459 26.11 19.56 10.16
N GLU A 460 25.87 20.10 8.96
CA GLU A 460 25.42 21.48 8.75
C GLU A 460 23.90 21.65 8.92
N LEU A 461 23.16 20.53 8.91
CA LEU A 461 21.70 20.54 9.08
C LEU A 461 21.33 20.33 10.54
N ALA A 462 20.41 21.17 11.04
CA ALA A 462 19.83 21.00 12.36
C ALA A 462 19.17 19.62 12.49
N GLU A 463 19.48 18.92 13.57
CA GLU A 463 18.81 17.68 13.92
C GLU A 463 17.38 17.99 14.40
N PRO A 464 16.35 17.30 13.87
CA PRO A 464 14.99 17.51 14.35
C PRO A 464 14.82 16.94 15.76
N ASP A 465 14.03 17.64 16.58
CA ASP A 465 13.62 17.13 17.89
C ASP A 465 12.57 16.03 17.74
N VAL A 466 12.56 15.07 18.68
CA VAL A 466 11.47 14.10 18.83
C VAL A 466 10.32 14.80 19.53
N ALA A 467 9.13 14.78 18.91
CA ALA A 467 7.96 15.40 19.51
C ALA A 467 7.54 14.67 20.78
N GLU A 468 6.75 15.33 21.63
CA GLU A 468 6.10 14.66 22.74
C GLU A 468 4.98 13.73 22.22
N PRO A 469 4.86 12.50 22.73
CA PRO A 469 3.75 11.61 22.40
C PRO A 469 2.38 12.24 22.64
N ASN A 470 1.45 12.00 21.72
CA ASN A 470 0.04 12.35 21.89
C ASN A 470 -0.87 11.31 21.21
N ASP A 471 -2.18 11.42 21.44
CA ASP A 471 -3.15 10.36 21.07
C ASP A 471 -3.70 10.47 19.64
N TRP A 472 -3.04 11.21 18.74
CA TRP A 472 -3.48 11.34 17.35
C TRP A 472 -3.55 9.97 16.64
N SER A 473 -2.65 9.05 16.98
CA SER A 473 -2.52 7.72 16.38
C SER A 473 -3.70 6.82 16.73
N THR A 474 -4.24 6.94 17.94
CA THR A 474 -5.45 6.25 18.40
C THR A 474 -6.66 6.61 17.53
N GLN A 475 -6.77 7.87 17.13
CA GLN A 475 -7.81 8.31 16.18
C GLN A 475 -7.52 7.81 14.77
N ALA A 476 -6.27 7.97 14.31
CA ALA A 476 -5.87 7.57 12.96
C ALA A 476 -5.97 6.06 12.69
N ALA A 477 -5.92 5.22 13.73
CA ALA A 477 -6.18 3.78 13.64
C ALA A 477 -7.65 3.48 13.28
N GLY A 478 -8.59 4.31 13.76
CA GLY A 478 -10.02 4.22 13.46
C GLY A 478 -10.45 4.95 12.17
N GLU A 479 -9.65 5.87 11.64
CA GLU A 479 -9.94 6.74 10.48
C GLU A 479 -9.88 6.02 9.10
N MET A 480 -10.26 4.75 9.04
CA MET A 480 -10.42 4.09 7.74
C MET A 480 -11.63 4.64 6.97
N LEU A 481 -12.66 5.14 7.65
CA LEU A 481 -13.91 5.62 7.05
C LEU A 481 -14.12 7.12 7.31
N VAL A 482 -14.29 7.89 6.25
CA VAL A 482 -14.55 9.33 6.31
C VAL A 482 -15.86 9.64 5.58
N VAL A 483 -16.83 10.18 6.31
CA VAL A 483 -18.10 10.61 5.74
C VAL A 483 -18.21 12.13 5.85
N THR A 484 -18.69 12.76 4.78
CA THR A 484 -19.04 14.18 4.78
C THR A 484 -20.39 14.38 4.12
N TYR A 485 -21.16 15.36 4.59
CA TYR A 485 -22.49 15.66 4.09
C TYR A 485 -22.62 17.15 3.82
N ASP A 486 -22.86 17.51 2.56
CA ASP A 486 -23.16 18.87 2.14
C ASP A 486 -24.69 19.05 2.14
N ALA A 487 -25.22 19.57 3.25
CA ALA A 487 -26.66 19.75 3.45
C ALA A 487 -27.31 20.63 2.36
N ALA A 488 -26.58 21.61 1.84
CA ALA A 488 -27.10 22.51 0.80
C ALA A 488 -27.31 21.80 -0.55
N LYS A 489 -26.56 20.71 -0.78
CA LYS A 489 -26.66 19.90 -2.01
C LYS A 489 -27.35 18.55 -1.79
N GLY A 490 -27.69 18.22 -0.55
CA GLY A 490 -28.07 16.85 -0.17
C GLY A 490 -27.00 15.82 -0.54
N ALA A 491 -25.73 16.23 -0.62
CA ALA A 491 -24.68 15.42 -1.23
C ALA A 491 -23.81 14.74 -0.18
N LEU A 492 -23.82 13.42 -0.17
CA LEU A 492 -22.99 12.58 0.70
C LEU A 492 -21.70 12.18 -0.03
N THR A 493 -20.56 12.40 0.63
CA THR A 493 -19.27 11.88 0.17
C THR A 493 -18.70 10.94 1.23
N VAL A 494 -18.45 9.69 0.82
CA VAL A 494 -17.86 8.65 1.66
C VAL A 494 -16.52 8.26 1.08
N HIS A 495 -15.51 8.12 1.94
CA HIS A 495 -14.15 7.79 1.58
C HIS A 495 -13.54 6.76 2.51
N GLY A 496 -12.76 5.85 1.94
CA GLY A 496 -12.16 4.75 2.70
C GLY A 496 -13.19 3.67 3.05
N ARG A 497 -12.90 2.84 4.06
CA ARG A 497 -13.66 1.65 4.46
C ARG A 497 -13.90 1.64 5.96
N ALA A 498 -14.99 1.03 6.43
CA ALA A 498 -15.12 0.76 7.86
C ALA A 498 -13.95 -0.11 8.37
N PRO A 499 -13.60 -0.02 9.67
CA PRO A 499 -12.67 -0.96 10.28
C PRO A 499 -13.13 -2.40 10.07
N ALA A 500 -12.19 -3.31 9.79
CA ALA A 500 -12.48 -4.74 9.73
C ALA A 500 -13.06 -5.19 11.08
N PRO A 501 -13.96 -6.20 11.10
CA PRO A 501 -14.43 -6.76 12.35
C PRO A 501 -13.26 -7.25 13.22
N ALA A 502 -13.46 -7.20 14.53
CA ALA A 502 -12.50 -7.81 15.45
C ALA A 502 -12.40 -9.32 15.17
N GLY A 503 -11.20 -9.89 15.27
CA GLY A 503 -10.92 -11.27 14.86
C GLY A 503 -10.65 -11.46 13.36
N VAL A 504 -10.65 -10.38 12.55
CA VAL A 504 -10.27 -10.43 11.13
C VAL A 504 -8.90 -9.77 10.93
N GLY A 505 -7.95 -10.50 10.36
CA GLY A 505 -6.65 -10.03 9.96
C GLY A 505 -6.70 -9.02 8.81
N GLY A 506 -6.00 -7.89 8.98
CA GLY A 506 -5.81 -6.92 7.91
C GLY A 506 -7.07 -6.12 7.57
N MET A 507 -7.67 -6.37 6.40
CA MET A 507 -8.97 -5.80 5.99
C MET A 507 -10.06 -6.87 5.88
N GLY A 508 -9.68 -8.15 5.88
CA GLY A 508 -10.51 -9.27 5.45
C GLY A 508 -10.95 -9.22 3.98
N SER A 509 -11.64 -10.27 3.57
CA SER A 509 -12.31 -10.40 2.28
C SER A 509 -13.75 -9.95 2.44
N HIS A 510 -14.16 -8.95 1.65
CA HIS A 510 -15.52 -8.42 1.72
C HIS A 510 -16.42 -9.21 0.77
N ILE A 511 -17.45 -9.85 1.33
CA ILE A 511 -18.38 -10.66 0.54
C ILE A 511 -19.22 -9.78 -0.40
N THR A 512 -19.58 -8.56 0.05
CA THR A 512 -20.23 -7.57 -0.81
C THR A 512 -19.25 -6.42 -1.07
N ALA A 513 -19.13 -6.02 -2.33
CA ALA A 513 -18.26 -4.92 -2.72
C ALA A 513 -18.60 -3.62 -1.96
N TRP A 514 -17.58 -3.06 -1.32
CA TRP A 514 -17.73 -1.86 -0.49
C TRP A 514 -18.29 -0.66 -1.28
N VAL A 515 -17.94 -0.56 -2.56
CA VAL A 515 -18.43 0.51 -3.44
C VAL A 515 -19.94 0.47 -3.62
N GLU A 516 -20.58 -0.71 -3.61
CA GLU A 516 -22.03 -0.85 -3.74
C GLU A 516 -22.75 -0.39 -2.47
N GLU A 517 -22.24 -0.76 -1.29
CA GLU A 517 -22.74 -0.31 0.01
C GLU A 517 -22.71 1.22 0.10
N VAL A 518 -21.59 1.82 -0.29
CA VAL A 518 -21.40 3.27 -0.33
C VAL A 518 -22.36 3.94 -1.33
N ASP A 519 -22.54 3.36 -2.52
CA ASP A 519 -23.47 3.91 -3.52
C ASP A 519 -24.93 3.79 -3.07
N ALA A 520 -25.30 2.70 -2.40
CA ALA A 520 -26.64 2.50 -1.84
C ALA A 520 -26.97 3.57 -0.78
N ILE A 521 -26.08 3.79 0.20
CA ILE A 521 -26.33 4.78 1.27
C ILE A 521 -26.33 6.22 0.73
N LYS A 522 -25.45 6.56 -0.23
CA LYS A 522 -25.48 7.86 -0.92
C LYS A 522 -26.82 8.13 -1.57
N ARG A 523 -27.42 7.11 -2.18
CA ARG A 523 -28.73 7.23 -2.85
C ARG A 523 -29.85 7.38 -1.84
N VAL A 524 -29.81 6.65 -0.73
CA VAL A 524 -30.80 6.78 0.35
C VAL A 524 -30.78 8.21 0.89
N VAL A 525 -29.60 8.75 1.22
CA VAL A 525 -29.45 10.13 1.70
C VAL A 525 -29.88 11.15 0.65
N ALA A 526 -29.57 10.94 -0.63
CA ALA A 526 -29.94 11.86 -1.71
C ALA A 526 -31.46 11.93 -1.99
N ARG A 527 -32.26 10.96 -1.51
CA ARG A 527 -33.73 10.99 -1.61
C ARG A 527 -34.39 11.90 -0.59
N ALA A 528 -33.68 12.23 0.49
CA ALA A 528 -34.21 13.11 1.52
C ALA A 528 -34.23 14.56 1.02
N SER A 529 -35.34 15.26 1.27
CA SER A 529 -35.44 16.70 0.99
C SER A 529 -34.72 17.56 2.03
N GLU A 530 -34.47 17.01 3.22
CA GLU A 530 -33.82 17.71 4.33
C GLU A 530 -32.97 16.78 5.21
N PRO A 531 -31.98 17.32 5.96
CA PRO A 531 -31.07 16.51 6.76
C PRO A 531 -31.75 15.63 7.82
N ALA A 532 -32.84 16.12 8.45
CA ALA A 532 -33.58 15.36 9.46
C ALA A 532 -34.23 14.11 8.85
N GLN A 533 -34.79 14.24 7.64
CA GLN A 533 -35.33 13.10 6.91
C GLN A 533 -34.22 12.12 6.51
N ALA A 534 -33.07 12.60 6.04
CA ALA A 534 -31.93 11.73 5.72
C ALA A 534 -31.48 10.93 6.95
N LEU A 535 -31.40 11.57 8.11
CA LEU A 535 -31.05 10.93 9.38
C LEU A 535 -32.03 9.80 9.74
N GLU A 536 -33.34 10.06 9.67
CA GLU A 536 -34.34 9.02 9.95
C GLU A 536 -34.32 7.89 8.92
N MET A 537 -34.10 8.18 7.64
CA MET A 537 -33.95 7.14 6.61
C MET A 537 -32.75 6.22 6.88
N VAL A 538 -31.64 6.74 7.43
CA VAL A 538 -30.49 5.92 7.83
C VAL A 538 -30.85 5.03 9.04
N LYS A 539 -31.59 5.55 10.03
CA LYS A 539 -32.06 4.76 11.19
C LYS A 539 -33.06 3.68 10.78
N ASP A 540 -33.90 3.95 9.79
CA ASP A 540 -34.81 2.97 9.20
C ASP A 540 -34.03 1.83 8.51
N LEU A 541 -32.92 2.14 7.83
CA LEU A 541 -32.03 1.12 7.27
C LEU A 541 -31.40 0.23 8.36
N VAL A 542 -30.88 0.83 9.43
CA VAL A 542 -30.36 0.07 10.59
C VAL A 542 -31.44 -0.88 11.12
N SER A 543 -32.67 -0.38 11.30
CA SER A 543 -33.80 -1.18 11.78
C SER A 543 -34.18 -2.32 10.85
N ALA A 544 -34.10 -2.10 9.53
CA ALA A 544 -34.37 -3.12 8.53
C ALA A 544 -33.31 -4.21 8.54
N ASP A 545 -32.03 -3.82 8.60
CA ASP A 545 -30.90 -4.74 8.59
C ASP A 545 -30.80 -5.56 9.88
N LEU A 546 -31.12 -4.97 11.04
CA LEU A 546 -31.25 -5.69 12.32
C LEU A 546 -32.31 -6.82 12.28
N ARG A 547 -33.26 -6.75 11.34
CA ARG A 547 -34.32 -7.74 11.12
C ARG A 547 -34.07 -8.63 9.88
N SER A 548 -32.95 -8.44 9.20
CA SER A 548 -32.63 -9.18 7.99
C SER A 548 -32.31 -10.64 8.26
N ASP A 549 -32.43 -11.48 7.23
CA ASP A 549 -32.02 -12.88 7.32
C ASP A 549 -30.49 -13.03 7.51
N VAL A 550 -29.69 -12.03 7.11
CA VAL A 550 -28.25 -12.01 7.35
C VAL A 550 -27.94 -11.93 8.84
N MET A 551 -28.73 -11.19 9.62
CA MET A 551 -28.52 -11.12 11.08
C MET A 551 -28.67 -12.48 11.77
N ARG A 552 -29.53 -13.37 11.25
CA ARG A 552 -29.70 -14.74 11.77
C ARG A 552 -28.47 -15.63 11.60
N LEU A 553 -27.50 -15.20 10.79
CA LEU A 553 -26.26 -15.93 10.58
C LEU A 553 -25.23 -15.67 11.70
N HIS A 554 -25.50 -14.75 12.63
CA HIS A 554 -24.54 -14.37 13.66
C HIS A 554 -24.06 -15.49 14.61
N PRO A 555 -24.79 -16.61 14.84
CA PRO A 555 -24.25 -17.74 15.62
C PRO A 555 -23.23 -18.58 14.84
N TYR A 556 -23.12 -18.35 13.53
CA TYR A 556 -22.19 -19.03 12.63
C TYR A 556 -20.95 -18.18 12.31
N LEU A 557 -20.70 -17.11 13.06
CA LEU A 557 -19.44 -16.38 12.90
C LEU A 557 -18.25 -17.29 13.26
N PRO A 558 -17.08 -17.14 12.60
CA PRO A 558 -15.84 -17.78 13.02
C PRO A 558 -15.54 -17.52 14.51
N THR A 559 -15.04 -18.53 15.22
CA THR A 559 -14.79 -18.48 16.67
C THR A 559 -13.95 -17.26 17.07
N ASP A 560 -12.85 -16.99 16.37
CA ASP A 560 -11.97 -15.84 16.62
C ASP A 560 -12.72 -14.49 16.59
N GLN A 561 -13.72 -14.35 15.71
CA GLN A 561 -14.54 -13.14 15.62
C GLN A 561 -15.56 -13.04 16.78
N ILE A 562 -16.06 -14.17 17.25
CA ILE A 562 -16.95 -14.25 18.43
C ILE A 562 -16.16 -13.88 19.68
N GLU A 563 -14.99 -14.48 19.88
CA GLU A 563 -14.11 -14.23 21.02
C GLU A 563 -13.57 -12.80 21.06
N ALA A 564 -13.39 -12.18 19.88
CA ALA A 564 -13.01 -10.79 19.75
C ALA A 564 -14.20 -9.80 19.87
N ASP A 565 -15.35 -10.26 20.39
CA ASP A 565 -16.53 -9.44 20.70
C ASP A 565 -17.17 -8.74 19.49
N GLN A 566 -17.13 -9.34 18.29
CA GLN A 566 -17.76 -8.73 17.11
C GLN A 566 -19.25 -8.41 17.33
N HIS A 567 -20.01 -9.22 18.06
CA HIS A 567 -21.43 -8.95 18.33
C HIS A 567 -21.64 -7.66 19.13
N ILE A 568 -20.78 -7.38 20.11
CA ILE A 568 -20.84 -6.16 20.92
C ILE A 568 -20.61 -4.95 20.01
N HIS A 569 -19.55 -4.98 19.21
CA HIS A 569 -19.24 -3.91 18.26
C HIS A 569 -20.36 -3.70 17.23
N LEU A 570 -21.00 -4.78 16.76
CA LEU A 570 -22.13 -4.71 15.84
C LEU A 570 -23.30 -3.94 16.46
N PHE A 571 -23.68 -4.26 17.71
CA PHE A 571 -24.79 -3.58 18.37
C PHE A 571 -24.45 -2.17 18.83
N ASP A 572 -23.19 -1.90 19.20
CA ASP A 572 -22.70 -0.55 19.47
C ASP A 572 -22.77 0.34 18.23
N ALA A 573 -22.29 -0.13 17.07
CA ALA A 573 -22.37 0.63 15.83
C ALA A 573 -23.83 0.91 15.40
N ALA A 574 -24.75 -0.05 15.62
CA ALA A 574 -26.17 0.17 15.40
C ALA A 574 -26.75 1.21 16.38
N CYS A 575 -26.37 1.15 17.66
CA CYS A 575 -26.77 2.12 18.68
C CYS A 575 -26.28 3.53 18.33
N ASP A 576 -25.02 3.68 17.92
CA ASP A 576 -24.43 4.94 17.50
C ASP A 576 -25.16 5.53 16.29
N ALA A 577 -25.61 4.69 15.35
CA ALA A 577 -26.41 5.15 14.23
C ALA A 577 -27.80 5.66 14.66
N PHE A 578 -28.42 5.06 15.68
CA PHE A 578 -29.68 5.54 16.26
C PHE A 578 -29.52 6.82 17.06
N GLU A 579 -28.43 6.95 17.82
CA GLU A 579 -28.15 8.09 18.69
C GLU A 579 -27.53 9.29 17.93
N ALA A 580 -27.05 9.07 16.71
CA ALA A 580 -26.51 10.12 15.87
C ALA A 580 -27.50 11.28 15.71
N THR A 581 -26.97 12.50 15.88
CA THR A 581 -27.73 13.75 15.79
C THR A 581 -27.59 14.43 14.42
N ASP A 582 -26.73 13.90 13.55
CA ASP A 582 -26.47 14.40 12.21
C ASP A 582 -26.26 13.28 11.19
N VAL A 583 -26.49 13.58 9.91
CA VAL A 583 -26.43 12.62 8.79
C VAL A 583 -25.06 11.99 8.64
N ARG A 584 -23.98 12.73 8.88
CA ARG A 584 -22.61 12.21 8.73
C ARG A 584 -22.38 11.13 9.78
N SER A 585 -22.62 11.43 11.04
CA SER A 585 -22.40 10.50 12.16
C SER A 585 -23.25 9.24 12.00
N ALA A 586 -24.52 9.40 11.59
CA ALA A 586 -25.42 8.26 11.34
C ALA A 586 -24.94 7.36 10.19
N VAL A 587 -24.48 7.94 9.07
CA VAL A 587 -23.96 7.18 7.94
C VAL A 587 -22.64 6.49 8.28
N THR A 588 -21.73 7.15 9.01
CA THR A 588 -20.49 6.51 9.47
C THR A 588 -20.81 5.28 10.30
N ALA A 589 -21.67 5.45 11.33
CA ALA A 589 -22.07 4.36 12.21
C ALA A 589 -22.81 3.24 11.45
N TYR A 590 -23.72 3.59 10.53
CA TYR A 590 -24.41 2.60 9.68
C TYR A 590 -23.44 1.80 8.81
N LEU A 591 -22.45 2.44 8.19
CA LEU A 591 -21.46 1.75 7.36
C LEU A 591 -20.52 0.86 8.19
N CYS A 592 -20.20 1.25 9.43
CA CYS A 592 -19.50 0.37 10.38
C CYS A 592 -20.38 -0.83 10.76
N PHE A 593 -21.64 -0.59 11.10
CA PHE A 593 -22.62 -1.64 11.39
C PHE A 593 -22.77 -2.64 10.24
N ARG A 594 -22.91 -2.14 9.00
CA ARG A 594 -22.93 -2.97 7.77
C ARG A 594 -21.71 -3.85 7.63
N ASN A 595 -20.52 -3.32 7.92
CA ASN A 595 -19.27 -4.06 7.82
C ASN A 595 -19.13 -5.16 8.88
N LEU A 596 -19.84 -5.01 10.00
CA LEU A 596 -19.86 -5.94 11.12
C LEU A 596 -20.97 -7.00 10.99
N LEU A 597 -21.91 -6.86 10.04
CA LEU A 597 -22.94 -7.86 9.80
C LEU A 597 -22.32 -9.24 9.53
N PRO A 598 -22.99 -10.33 9.93
CA PRO A 598 -22.49 -11.67 9.70
C PRO A 598 -22.06 -11.92 8.25
N PHE A 599 -20.83 -12.41 8.08
CA PHE A 599 -20.20 -12.66 6.79
C PHE A 599 -20.16 -11.45 5.85
N ALA A 600 -20.19 -10.21 6.38
CA ALA A 600 -19.89 -9.03 5.57
C ALA A 600 -18.41 -8.94 5.21
N THR A 601 -17.57 -9.28 6.19
CA THR A 601 -16.12 -9.38 6.06
C THR A 601 -15.68 -10.66 6.76
N VAL A 602 -14.86 -11.47 6.09
CA VAL A 602 -14.32 -12.74 6.61
C VAL A 602 -12.80 -12.72 6.53
N ASP A 603 -12.12 -13.53 7.36
CA ASP A 603 -10.65 -13.55 7.36
C ASP A 603 -10.00 -14.45 6.30
N VAL A 604 -10.82 -15.20 5.55
CA VAL A 604 -10.42 -16.13 4.50
C VAL A 604 -10.66 -15.58 3.09
N GLY A 605 -9.92 -16.10 2.11
CA GLY A 605 -10.01 -15.72 0.70
C GLY A 605 -9.04 -14.62 0.29
N ASP A 606 -9.15 -14.18 -0.97
CA ASP A 606 -8.26 -13.17 -1.55
C ASP A 606 -8.56 -11.75 -1.02
N ARG A 607 -7.59 -11.17 -0.33
CA ARG A 607 -7.64 -9.83 0.25
C ARG A 607 -7.31 -8.72 -0.75
N ALA A 608 -6.84 -9.06 -1.96
CA ALA A 608 -6.39 -8.09 -2.97
C ALA A 608 -7.53 -7.30 -3.63
N GLY A 609 -8.78 -7.76 -3.47
CA GLY A 609 -9.98 -7.13 -4.01
C GLY A 609 -10.15 -7.38 -5.51
N HIS A 610 -11.34 -7.79 -5.92
CA HIS A 610 -11.62 -8.35 -7.26
C HIS A 610 -11.87 -7.31 -8.37
N GLY A 611 -11.27 -6.11 -8.23
CA GLY A 611 -11.52 -4.99 -9.13
C GLY A 611 -12.94 -4.43 -9.05
N GLU A 612 -13.53 -4.52 -7.84
CA GLU A 612 -14.84 -3.97 -7.47
C GLU A 612 -15.04 -2.55 -8.01
N ARG A 613 -16.17 -2.29 -8.67
CA ARG A 613 -16.53 -0.96 -9.15
C ARG A 613 -18.02 -0.87 -9.42
N SER A 614 -18.57 0.33 -9.30
CA SER A 614 -19.96 0.61 -9.65
C SER A 614 -20.26 0.13 -11.08
N GLY A 615 -21.19 -0.81 -11.21
CA GLY A 615 -21.60 -1.42 -12.49
C GLY A 615 -20.76 -2.60 -12.99
N ALA A 616 -19.85 -3.16 -12.17
CA ALA A 616 -19.26 -4.46 -12.49
C ALA A 616 -20.28 -5.60 -12.34
N SER A 617 -19.95 -6.76 -12.91
CA SER A 617 -20.76 -7.99 -12.79
C SER A 617 -20.87 -8.46 -11.35
N ASP A 618 -21.92 -9.20 -11.02
CA ASP A 618 -22.14 -9.77 -9.68
C ASP A 618 -20.93 -10.61 -9.24
N LYS A 619 -20.35 -11.44 -10.12
CA LYS A 619 -19.10 -12.20 -9.83
C LYS A 619 -17.91 -11.34 -9.38
N LYS A 620 -17.88 -10.04 -9.71
CA LYS A 620 -16.81 -9.10 -9.29
C LYS A 620 -17.19 -8.28 -8.08
N ASN A 621 -18.48 -8.15 -7.78
CA ASN A 621 -18.97 -7.36 -6.66
C ASN A 621 -19.49 -8.23 -5.50
N PHE A 622 -19.52 -9.56 -5.69
CA PHE A 622 -19.88 -10.56 -4.72
C PHE A 622 -18.79 -11.64 -4.69
N ASP A 623 -18.06 -11.71 -3.58
CA ASP A 623 -16.99 -12.69 -3.40
C ASP A 623 -17.59 -14.01 -2.89
N ALA A 624 -18.11 -14.79 -3.83
CA ALA A 624 -18.70 -16.09 -3.51
C ALA A 624 -17.66 -17.06 -2.95
N GLU A 625 -16.41 -16.98 -3.42
CA GLU A 625 -15.33 -17.88 -3.02
C GLU A 625 -14.96 -17.66 -1.55
N ALA A 626 -14.73 -16.42 -1.13
CA ALA A 626 -14.50 -16.11 0.27
C ALA A 626 -15.68 -16.54 1.17
N LEU A 627 -16.92 -16.45 0.67
CA LEU A 627 -18.10 -16.92 1.41
C LEU A 627 -18.13 -18.45 1.52
N HIS A 628 -17.75 -19.17 0.46
CA HIS A 628 -17.65 -20.62 0.47
C HIS A 628 -16.55 -21.09 1.42
N HIS A 629 -15.38 -20.45 1.41
CA HIS A 629 -14.29 -20.77 2.33
C HIS A 629 -14.71 -20.51 3.79
N ALA A 630 -15.39 -19.40 4.06
CA ALA A 630 -15.89 -19.10 5.40
C ALA A 630 -16.94 -20.11 5.87
N ALA A 631 -17.78 -20.61 4.96
CA ALA A 631 -18.71 -21.70 5.24
C ALA A 631 -17.99 -23.04 5.48
N GLY A 632 -16.90 -23.32 4.75
CA GLY A 632 -16.04 -24.48 4.96
C GLY A 632 -15.40 -24.50 6.35
N LEU A 633 -14.87 -23.37 6.82
CA LEU A 633 -14.33 -23.25 8.18
C LEU A 633 -15.37 -23.56 9.27
N GLN A 634 -16.64 -23.21 9.03
CA GLN A 634 -17.72 -23.56 9.95
C GLN A 634 -17.99 -25.07 9.98
N GLN A 635 -17.69 -25.79 8.91
CA GLN A 635 -17.76 -27.25 8.88
C GLN A 635 -16.64 -27.88 9.67
N ASP A 636 -15.40 -27.44 9.44
CA ASP A 636 -14.24 -27.93 10.18
C ASP A 636 -14.40 -27.72 11.69
N MET A 637 -14.97 -26.57 12.08
CA MET A 637 -15.33 -26.26 13.47
C MET A 637 -16.36 -27.24 14.06
N THR A 638 -17.30 -27.74 13.27
CA THR A 638 -18.32 -28.70 13.75
C THR A 638 -17.84 -30.14 13.76
N ASP A 639 -16.92 -30.50 12.86
CA ASP A 639 -16.41 -31.86 12.70
C ASP A 639 -15.34 -32.18 13.76
N ASP A 640 -14.49 -31.20 14.11
CA ASP A 640 -13.49 -31.32 15.18
C ASP A 640 -14.11 -31.15 16.57
N GLU A 641 -13.85 -32.07 17.50
CA GLU A 641 -14.45 -32.02 18.84
C GLU A 641 -13.94 -30.87 19.70
N GLU A 642 -12.65 -30.56 19.65
CA GLU A 642 -12.02 -29.52 20.46
C GLU A 642 -12.52 -28.13 20.01
N ARG A 643 -12.43 -27.86 18.70
CA ARG A 643 -12.93 -26.62 18.11
C ARG A 643 -14.44 -26.43 18.30
N ARG A 644 -15.21 -27.52 18.25
CA ARG A 644 -16.66 -27.47 18.52
C ARG A 644 -16.98 -27.07 19.95
N VAL A 645 -16.20 -27.56 20.93
CA VAL A 645 -16.37 -27.20 22.34
C VAL A 645 -15.97 -25.75 22.56
N GLU A 646 -14.84 -25.32 22.00
CA GLU A 646 -14.36 -23.94 22.03
C GLU A 646 -15.39 -22.96 21.45
N ALA A 647 -15.92 -23.27 20.26
CA ALA A 647 -16.99 -22.49 19.64
C ALA A 647 -18.25 -22.42 20.50
N ALA A 648 -18.66 -23.53 21.12
CA ALA A 648 -19.81 -23.54 22.03
C ALA A 648 -19.58 -22.65 23.27
N ASP A 649 -18.37 -22.68 23.84
CA ASP A 649 -18.00 -21.84 24.98
C ASP A 649 -17.95 -20.35 24.58
N ALA A 650 -17.40 -20.02 23.41
CA ALA A 650 -17.37 -18.66 22.86
C ALA A 650 -18.79 -18.11 22.63
N LEU A 651 -19.70 -18.92 22.08
CA LEU A 651 -21.11 -18.55 21.88
C LEU A 651 -21.85 -18.28 23.20
N GLU A 652 -21.62 -19.11 24.22
CA GLU A 652 -22.19 -18.89 25.57
C GLU A 652 -21.63 -17.62 26.21
N ALA A 653 -20.33 -17.35 26.05
CA ALA A 653 -19.69 -16.14 26.53
C ALA A 653 -20.28 -14.90 25.84
N ALA A 654 -20.41 -14.92 24.51
CA ALA A 654 -21.03 -13.84 23.73
C ALA A 654 -22.48 -13.60 24.14
N ALA A 655 -23.29 -14.67 24.29
CA ALA A 655 -24.67 -14.56 24.76
C ALA A 655 -24.77 -13.92 26.15
N LYS A 656 -23.82 -14.24 27.04
CA LYS A 656 -23.73 -13.64 28.38
C LYS A 656 -23.34 -12.16 28.32
N SER A 657 -22.41 -11.78 27.44
CA SER A 657 -22.01 -10.39 27.22
C SER A 657 -23.13 -9.54 26.64
N LEU A 658 -24.01 -10.13 25.82
CA LEU A 658 -25.20 -9.48 25.28
C LEU A 658 -26.38 -9.42 26.27
N HIS A 659 -26.26 -10.05 27.44
CA HIS A 659 -27.38 -10.18 28.36
C HIS A 659 -27.90 -8.79 28.78
N PRO A 660 -29.21 -8.51 28.64
CA PRO A 660 -29.76 -7.17 28.70
C PRO A 660 -29.88 -6.59 30.13
N THR A 661 -29.05 -7.05 31.07
CA THR A 661 -29.01 -6.45 32.40
C THR A 661 -28.46 -5.03 32.22
N PRO A 662 -29.16 -3.98 32.67
CA PRO A 662 -28.66 -2.61 32.58
C PRO A 662 -27.48 -2.46 33.54
N THR A 663 -26.29 -2.88 33.10
CA THR A 663 -25.04 -2.48 33.70
C THR A 663 -24.81 -1.02 33.33
N ALA A 664 -24.26 -0.25 34.28
CA ALA A 664 -23.99 1.16 34.06
C ALA A 664 -23.08 1.32 32.82
N GLY A 665 -23.61 1.91 31.74
CA GLY A 665 -22.88 2.16 30.50
C GLY A 665 -23.45 1.52 29.23
N VAL A 666 -24.29 0.48 29.34
CA VAL A 666 -24.86 -0.18 28.14
C VAL A 666 -26.10 0.59 27.64
N ARG A 667 -26.00 1.16 26.43
CA ARG A 667 -26.99 2.07 25.84
C ARG A 667 -28.11 1.37 25.06
N TRP A 668 -27.98 0.07 24.80
CA TRP A 668 -28.81 -0.63 23.81
C TRP A 668 -30.31 -0.69 24.13
N HIS A 669 -30.69 -0.52 25.39
CA HIS A 669 -32.08 -0.65 25.84
C HIS A 669 -33.00 0.50 25.41
N VAL A 670 -32.43 1.62 24.96
CA VAL A 670 -33.15 2.84 24.59
C VAL A 670 -33.98 2.62 23.31
N HIS A 671 -33.42 1.91 22.33
CA HIS A 671 -34.03 1.73 21.01
C HIS A 671 -34.73 0.37 20.91
N GLN A 672 -36.04 0.38 20.63
CA GLN A 672 -36.83 -0.85 20.55
C GLN A 672 -36.31 -1.86 19.51
N PRO A 673 -35.98 -1.48 18.26
CA PRO A 673 -35.45 -2.43 17.28
C PRO A 673 -34.16 -3.11 17.75
N LEU A 674 -33.28 -2.35 18.42
CA LEU A 674 -32.01 -2.86 18.94
C LEU A 674 -32.23 -3.85 20.08
N ARG A 675 -33.11 -3.51 21.03
CA ARG A 675 -33.49 -4.41 22.13
C ARG A 675 -34.10 -5.72 21.63
N GLU A 676 -34.99 -5.65 20.63
CA GLU A 676 -35.58 -6.84 20.01
C GLU A 676 -34.50 -7.73 19.36
N ALA A 677 -33.57 -7.12 18.62
CA ALA A 677 -32.48 -7.82 17.97
C ALA A 677 -31.51 -8.49 18.96
N ILE A 678 -31.16 -7.81 20.06
CA ILE A 678 -30.26 -8.36 21.09
C ILE A 678 -30.89 -9.56 21.82
N VAL A 679 -32.19 -9.49 22.12
CA VAL A 679 -32.90 -10.63 22.75
C VAL A 679 -32.92 -11.82 21.80
N ALA A 680 -33.28 -11.60 20.54
CA ALA A 680 -33.26 -12.66 19.53
C ALA A 680 -31.86 -13.26 19.36
N ALA A 681 -30.84 -12.40 19.31
CA ALA A 681 -29.45 -12.83 19.16
C ALA A 681 -28.96 -13.64 20.36
N THR A 682 -29.22 -13.17 21.59
CA THR A 682 -28.88 -13.89 22.82
C THR A 682 -29.51 -15.29 22.83
N ASP A 683 -30.80 -15.39 22.48
CA ASP A 683 -31.52 -16.66 22.42
C ASP A 683 -30.95 -17.60 21.34
N GLU A 684 -30.55 -17.08 20.17
CA GLU A 684 -29.99 -17.85 19.06
C GLU A 684 -28.58 -18.38 19.40
N LEU A 685 -27.73 -17.57 20.02
CA LEU A 685 -26.38 -17.99 20.48
C LEU A 685 -26.47 -19.14 21.49
N GLN A 686 -27.34 -19.02 22.49
CA GLN A 686 -27.54 -20.07 23.50
C GLN A 686 -28.03 -21.37 22.87
N LYS A 687 -29.02 -21.29 21.97
CA LYS A 687 -29.52 -22.47 21.25
C LYS A 687 -28.42 -23.12 20.41
N HIS A 688 -27.59 -22.31 19.74
CA HIS A 688 -26.53 -22.84 18.90
C HIS A 688 -25.42 -23.50 19.72
N ALA A 689 -25.01 -22.88 20.83
CA ALA A 689 -24.06 -23.50 21.76
C ALA A 689 -24.56 -24.84 22.31
N GLU A 690 -25.84 -24.92 22.73
CA GLU A 690 -26.45 -26.18 23.16
C GLU A 690 -26.44 -27.24 22.05
N LEU A 691 -26.68 -26.85 20.80
CA LEU A 691 -26.66 -27.74 19.65
C LEU A 691 -25.25 -28.30 19.41
N LEU A 692 -24.22 -27.45 19.44
CA LEU A 692 -22.81 -27.87 19.28
C LEU A 692 -22.40 -28.86 20.39
N ARG A 693 -22.75 -28.58 21.65
CA ARG A 693 -22.47 -29.50 22.77
C ARG A 693 -23.18 -30.85 22.60
N ARG A 694 -24.44 -30.87 22.12
CA ARG A 694 -25.20 -32.11 21.89
C ARG A 694 -24.67 -32.91 20.71
N ALA A 695 -24.15 -32.25 19.67
CA ALA A 695 -23.61 -32.91 18.50
C ALA A 695 -22.41 -33.81 18.86
N GLY A 696 -21.56 -33.37 19.80
CA GLY A 696 -20.43 -34.18 20.29
C GLY A 696 -20.83 -35.48 20.99
N HIS A 697 -22.05 -35.58 21.54
CA HIS A 697 -22.52 -36.81 22.19
C HIS A 697 -23.07 -37.87 21.22
N ARG A 698 -23.15 -37.58 19.91
CA ARG A 698 -23.71 -38.50 18.91
C ARG A 698 -22.67 -39.27 18.09
N ILE A 699 -21.39 -38.95 18.19
CA ILE A 699 -20.30 -39.59 17.43
C ILE A 699 -19.67 -40.72 18.26
N GLU A 700 -20.50 -41.63 18.78
CA GLU A 700 -20.07 -42.98 19.12
C GLU A 700 -20.99 -43.90 18.29
N THR A 701 -20.42 -44.67 17.36
CA THR A 701 -21.07 -45.71 16.51
C THR A 701 -21.45 -45.37 15.05
N GLN A 702 -20.55 -44.78 14.26
CA GLN A 702 -20.54 -45.08 12.82
C GLN A 702 -19.29 -45.91 12.44
N PRO A 703 -19.46 -47.01 11.67
CA PRO A 703 -18.33 -47.81 11.21
C PRO A 703 -17.53 -47.04 10.17
N ASP A 704 -16.23 -47.00 10.39
CA ASP A 704 -15.15 -46.50 9.54
C ASP A 704 -15.36 -46.90 8.06
N THR A 705 -15.73 -45.92 7.22
CA THR A 705 -15.62 -46.04 5.77
C THR A 705 -14.44 -45.18 5.35
N SER A 706 -13.30 -45.82 5.20
CA SER A 706 -12.04 -45.20 4.82
C SER A 706 -12.17 -44.42 3.50
N PRO A 707 -11.55 -43.22 3.38
CA PRO A 707 -11.56 -42.47 2.13
C PRO A 707 -10.75 -43.23 1.07
N THR A 708 -11.19 -43.13 -0.19
CA THR A 708 -10.46 -43.67 -1.34
C THR A 708 -9.46 -42.60 -1.77
N ASP A 709 -8.20 -43.00 -1.95
CA ASP A 709 -7.10 -42.14 -2.41
C ASP A 709 -7.47 -41.44 -3.73
N VAL A 710 -7.40 -40.11 -3.73
CA VAL A 710 -7.49 -39.25 -4.92
C VAL A 710 -6.15 -38.54 -5.05
N ASP A 711 -5.16 -39.29 -5.56
CA ASP A 711 -3.94 -38.72 -6.14
C ASP A 711 -4.08 -38.84 -7.67
N ASP A 712 -3.67 -37.80 -8.39
CA ASP A 712 -3.62 -37.65 -9.86
C ASP A 712 -4.81 -36.94 -10.54
N LEU A 713 -4.97 -35.62 -10.34
CA LEU A 713 -5.70 -34.75 -11.28
C LEU A 713 -4.81 -33.60 -11.79
N ASP A 714 -4.85 -33.40 -13.10
CA ASP A 714 -4.07 -32.42 -13.87
C ASP A 714 -4.51 -30.97 -13.58
N GLU A 715 -3.56 -30.03 -13.49
CA GLU A 715 -3.74 -28.61 -13.15
C GLU A 715 -4.70 -27.83 -14.06
N ASP A 716 -5.01 -28.34 -15.26
CA ASP A 716 -5.90 -27.69 -16.22
C ASP A 716 -7.42 -27.97 -15.97
N GLU A 717 -7.79 -28.84 -15.01
CA GLU A 717 -9.20 -29.07 -14.61
C GLU A 717 -9.63 -28.29 -13.35
N ALA A 718 -8.71 -27.61 -12.66
CA ALA A 718 -9.00 -26.88 -11.42
C ALA A 718 -9.89 -25.64 -11.61
N GLU A 719 -9.86 -24.99 -12.80
CA GLU A 719 -10.66 -23.78 -13.06
C GLU A 719 -12.16 -24.05 -13.30
N ASP A 720 -12.54 -25.27 -13.73
CA ASP A 720 -13.94 -25.69 -13.90
C ASP A 720 -14.51 -26.39 -12.64
N GLU A 721 -13.69 -26.71 -11.65
CA GLU A 721 -14.12 -27.40 -10.41
C GLU A 721 -14.71 -26.47 -9.34
N VAL A 722 -14.45 -25.16 -9.42
CA VAL A 722 -15.09 -24.19 -8.50
C VAL A 722 -16.61 -24.15 -8.69
N GLU A 723 -17.13 -24.52 -9.88
CA GLU A 723 -18.57 -24.68 -10.12
C GLU A 723 -19.18 -25.95 -9.48
N ARG A 724 -18.36 -26.83 -8.87
CA ARG A 724 -18.79 -28.09 -8.23
C ARG A 724 -18.55 -28.18 -6.71
N TYR A 725 -18.21 -27.09 -6.03
CA TYR A 725 -18.32 -27.08 -4.57
C TYR A 725 -19.81 -27.14 -4.18
N GLU A 726 -20.34 -28.35 -4.04
CA GLU A 726 -21.64 -28.58 -3.42
C GLU A 726 -21.55 -28.10 -1.97
N VAL A 727 -22.04 -26.88 -1.73
CA VAL A 727 -22.23 -26.36 -0.38
C VAL A 727 -23.05 -27.38 0.39
N PRO A 728 -22.54 -27.95 1.50
CA PRO A 728 -23.30 -28.89 2.30
C PRO A 728 -24.66 -28.27 2.64
N GLU A 729 -25.73 -29.08 2.62
CA GLU A 729 -27.11 -28.60 2.80
C GLU A 729 -27.29 -27.70 4.04
N VAL A 730 -26.50 -27.92 5.08
CA VAL A 730 -26.48 -27.14 6.32
C VAL A 730 -26.07 -25.67 6.10
N TYR A 731 -25.26 -25.37 5.08
CA TYR A 731 -24.71 -24.02 4.84
C TYR A 731 -25.38 -23.28 3.68
N LYS A 732 -26.27 -23.94 2.92
CA LYS A 732 -27.10 -23.26 1.90
C LYS A 732 -27.86 -22.04 2.45
N PRO A 733 -28.35 -22.02 3.70
CA PRO A 733 -28.96 -20.82 4.27
C PRO A 733 -28.01 -19.62 4.34
N ILE A 734 -26.72 -19.81 4.68
CA ILE A 734 -25.71 -18.75 4.76
C ILE A 734 -25.53 -18.11 3.39
N VAL A 735 -25.25 -18.94 2.38
CA VAL A 735 -25.02 -18.49 1.00
C VAL A 735 -26.26 -17.81 0.43
N THR A 736 -27.44 -18.40 0.63
CA THR A 736 -28.71 -17.86 0.14
C THR A 736 -29.02 -16.49 0.74
N ALA A 737 -28.87 -16.33 2.06
CA ALA A 737 -29.15 -15.06 2.74
C ALA A 737 -28.20 -13.95 2.28
N ARG A 738 -26.91 -14.22 2.09
CA ARG A 738 -25.94 -13.23 1.60
C ARG A 738 -26.16 -12.86 0.13
N ILE A 739 -26.54 -13.81 -0.73
CA ILE A 739 -26.91 -13.52 -2.12
C ILE A 739 -28.14 -12.61 -2.18
N GLN A 740 -29.19 -12.92 -1.40
CA GLN A 740 -30.40 -12.09 -1.35
C GLN A 740 -30.09 -10.67 -0.84
N GLU A 741 -29.21 -10.56 0.14
CA GLU A 741 -28.78 -9.27 0.66
C GLU A 741 -27.98 -8.47 -0.36
N HIS A 742 -27.04 -9.09 -1.07
CA HIS A 742 -26.32 -8.46 -2.17
C HIS A 742 -27.28 -7.94 -3.23
N GLN A 743 -28.28 -8.75 -3.63
CA GLN A 743 -29.31 -8.33 -4.58
C GLN A 743 -30.13 -7.13 -4.06
N ARG A 744 -30.44 -7.08 -2.76
CA ARG A 744 -31.12 -5.94 -2.13
C ARG A 744 -30.28 -4.67 -2.17
N VAL A 745 -28.99 -4.75 -1.81
CA VAL A 745 -28.05 -3.60 -1.86
C VAL A 745 -27.89 -3.11 -3.30
N GLN A 746 -27.74 -4.03 -4.25
CA GLN A 746 -27.72 -3.68 -5.67
C GLN A 746 -29.02 -3.03 -6.14
N ALA A 747 -30.19 -3.51 -5.71
CA ALA A 747 -31.47 -2.90 -6.07
C ALA A 747 -31.54 -1.46 -5.54
N LEU A 748 -31.13 -1.22 -4.29
CA LEU A 748 -31.01 0.14 -3.74
C LEU A 748 -30.02 1.01 -4.54
N ALA A 749 -28.92 0.40 -5.02
CA ALA A 749 -27.96 1.07 -5.89
C ALA A 749 -28.51 1.33 -7.32
N LYS A 750 -29.40 0.48 -7.85
CA LYS A 750 -29.88 0.53 -9.24
C LYS A 750 -31.19 1.32 -9.42
N ASP A 751 -32.18 1.15 -8.55
CA ASP A 751 -33.57 1.60 -8.76
C ASP A 751 -33.72 3.12 -9.01
N THR A 752 -32.85 3.95 -8.44
CA THR A 752 -32.94 5.41 -8.60
C THR A 752 -32.41 5.91 -9.96
N CYS A 753 -31.65 5.10 -10.71
CA CYS A 753 -31.19 5.49 -12.06
C CYS A 753 -32.35 5.59 -13.07
N ARG A 754 -33.45 4.85 -12.82
CA ARG A 754 -34.66 4.93 -13.65
C ARG A 754 -35.42 6.22 -13.36
N GLU A 755 -35.66 6.52 -12.09
CA GLU A 755 -36.37 7.74 -11.66
C GLU A 755 -35.63 9.03 -12.05
N HIS A 756 -34.29 9.04 -12.00
CA HIS A 756 -33.52 10.22 -12.39
C HIS A 756 -33.42 10.41 -13.92
N ARG A 757 -33.52 9.33 -14.71
CA ARG A 757 -33.70 9.42 -16.17
C ARG A 757 -35.11 9.87 -16.53
N GLU A 758 -36.12 9.47 -15.76
CA GLU A 758 -37.51 9.89 -15.94
C GLU A 758 -37.76 11.33 -15.48
N ALA A 759 -37.00 11.84 -14.51
CA ALA A 759 -37.11 13.23 -14.04
C ALA A 759 -36.32 14.25 -14.90
N ASN A 760 -35.36 13.79 -15.70
CA ASN A 760 -34.49 14.63 -16.55
C ASN A 760 -34.72 14.42 -18.07
N GLY A 761 -35.68 13.59 -18.45
CA GLY A 761 -36.17 13.43 -19.82
C GLY A 761 -37.56 14.05 -19.94
#